data_AF-A0A954Z1B2-F1
#
_entry.id   AF-A0A954Z1B2-F1
#
_cell.length_a   1.000
_cell.length_b   1.000
_cell.length_c   1.000
_cell.angle_alpha   90.00
_cell.angle_beta   90.00
_cell.angle_gamma   90.00
#
_symmetry.space_group_name_H-M   'P 1'
#
loop_
_entity.id
_entity.type
_entity.pdbx_description
1 polymer ?
#
loop_
_entity_poly.entity_id
_entity_poly.type
_entity_poly.pdbx_seq_one_letter_code
_entity_poly.pdbx_strand_id
1 'polypeptide(L)'
;MKPKLMLKTVTAGLLLTAGLTPANAADLVVGSQQSIPFSGTYEDFTIPTVNPPTYLRLTVFGGDGGGAETNADCFSDGGEGGTAEGTFRVGYGANELEPGGTIRFIVGEKGQTSLHNGSGGGGSGVIYRAPGVTSNTCGVDWIVLVAAGAGGGGTQKVTVFCGPGHTGGDAQTGECGGTGGGSEGGAGGCNGQEGDDGGDLDKKGSGGAGAFGGHSGSDEAKQGCPTGGQGGSEHGDHGGWGFGGGGSAFYFNDAGGGGGGYSGGGGGHNGRQGAGGGSFISEWAINQRLSRDNGGREDGEGLYLATSDYETCVSSNDCNANGVPDDCDLDNVGRKNDFENGIGAYTLGGSAILDSGNVRLTPALPSRNGKVIFNPVRENAIDNFTVEFDYLMGGGTGANGMSFVLIDADVPGEVNPKDHGDGQPLALTLDTYEGNAEGGNHAEILSYGVSISRVQVAHKLDNNEWQHALVIFEDGKLTLVLDDGFLNATTVFDDLPVPGFSPIRAKYGFGARTGAATNNHLVDNVRFRIAQPNNCNGNGIPDECESDVDGDLIPDDCDFCPNFHNDGPDADGDTIPDGCDTCPNSPNIRNRANDTYYTSIKDAINEAESGDVIELGECVFFESGLELNDKNITLLGVSEDSTIIDGGSSAGRLLDIKNEDTSTIRNITLRNSVATGSNGGAALAVQTESAPTFRRCRFVNNDNGSSNYGAVFLAGGSTTAFHKCVFTENTSDAFASAVGMNDSGTSATFVNSLFHGNGGTSQNLVECVGGSMAFVNCTFANSLNQGMFAEAAGGSVEITNCVHDATSVPESGIAASYCLFPGATGNNVNGLPEFVDASNGDFRLAGGSLGIDAANLNAYGGAGASSNDLNLNPRLWDDTGITDTGIGIGPLRYLDMGAFEFQGTTTCGSGGDFGNSGTVDLYDYRRFSECSNGPAGGIGTDCACFDLDSDGDVDARDFAEFQKSFTGS
;
A
#
# COMPACT_ATOMS: atom_id res chain seq x y z
N MET A 1 -25.23 -29.34 29.46
CA MET A 1 -26.38 -29.39 28.54
C MET A 1 -26.66 -27.97 28.04
N LYS A 2 -26.33 -27.71 26.75
CA LYS A 2 -26.67 -26.54 25.89
C LYS A 2 -26.12 -25.13 26.27
N PRO A 3 -25.85 -24.22 25.28
CA PRO A 3 -24.75 -24.30 24.29
C PRO A 3 -24.07 -22.93 23.96
N LYS A 4 -23.00 -23.00 23.16
CA LYS A 4 -22.39 -22.01 22.22
C LYS A 4 -23.00 -20.60 22.10
N LEU A 5 -22.12 -19.58 22.09
CA LEU A 5 -22.24 -18.41 21.22
C LEU A 5 -20.85 -18.05 20.66
N MET A 6 -20.58 -18.43 19.41
CA MET A 6 -19.52 -17.88 18.57
C MET A 6 -20.11 -16.67 17.86
N LEU A 7 -19.45 -15.52 17.95
CA LEU A 7 -19.77 -14.35 17.14
C LEU A 7 -18.92 -14.42 15.85
N LYS A 8 -19.55 -14.90 14.77
CA LYS A 8 -19.08 -14.72 13.39
C LYS A 8 -19.69 -13.42 12.89
N THR A 9 -18.87 -12.49 12.40
CA THR A 9 -19.33 -11.43 11.51
C THR A 9 -18.99 -11.85 10.09
N VAL A 10 -20.02 -12.06 9.29
CA VAL A 10 -19.95 -12.31 7.84
C VAL A 10 -20.51 -11.09 7.17
N THR A 11 -19.75 -10.51 6.24
CA THR A 11 -20.31 -9.68 5.16
C THR A 11 -19.96 -10.38 3.86
N ALA A 12 -20.97 -10.63 3.03
CA ALA A 12 -20.88 -11.49 1.85
C ALA A 12 -21.12 -10.69 0.56
N GLY A 13 -20.34 -11.01 -0.47
CA GLY A 13 -20.84 -11.18 -1.84
C GLY A 13 -20.15 -10.34 -2.92
N LEU A 14 -19.38 -10.99 -3.81
CA LEU A 14 -19.82 -11.27 -5.18
C LEU A 14 -18.96 -12.38 -5.83
N LEU A 15 -19.62 -13.36 -6.46
CA LEU A 15 -19.00 -14.46 -7.20
C LEU A 15 -18.61 -14.00 -8.61
N LEU A 16 -17.37 -14.25 -9.02
CA LEU A 16 -17.04 -14.63 -10.40
C LEU A 16 -16.25 -15.95 -10.39
N THR A 17 -16.76 -16.91 -11.16
CA THR A 17 -16.17 -18.23 -11.37
C THR A 17 -15.23 -18.22 -12.57
N ALA A 18 -13.98 -18.66 -12.40
CA ALA A 18 -13.38 -19.83 -13.07
C ALA A 18 -11.85 -19.73 -13.17
N GLY A 19 -11.17 -20.62 -12.45
CA GLY A 19 -9.75 -20.91 -12.59
C GLY A 19 -9.34 -21.78 -11.41
N LEU A 20 -9.18 -23.08 -11.63
CA LEU A 20 -8.82 -24.04 -10.58
C LEU A 20 -7.43 -23.70 -10.03
N THR A 21 -7.35 -23.12 -8.83
CA THR A 21 -6.10 -22.96 -8.06
C THR A 21 -5.92 -24.13 -7.06
N PRO A 22 -4.69 -24.56 -6.76
CA PRO A 22 -4.43 -25.51 -5.68
C PRO A 22 -4.84 -24.91 -4.33
N ALA A 23 -5.21 -25.75 -3.36
CA ALA A 23 -5.74 -25.37 -2.05
C ALA A 23 -5.00 -24.17 -1.42
N ASN A 24 -5.77 -23.14 -1.02
CA ASN A 24 -5.33 -21.84 -0.53
C ASN A 24 -4.25 -21.94 0.57
N ALA A 25 -3.01 -21.55 0.27
CA ALA A 25 -2.05 -21.12 1.29
C ALA A 25 -2.47 -19.72 1.78
N ALA A 26 -2.35 -19.46 3.08
CA ALA A 26 -2.59 -18.12 3.63
C ALA A 26 -1.33 -17.26 3.45
N ASP A 27 -1.46 -15.95 3.28
CA ASP A 27 -0.29 -15.07 3.26
C ASP A 27 0.31 -14.95 4.68
N LEU A 28 1.64 -14.83 4.77
CA LEU A 28 2.31 -14.54 6.04
C LEU A 28 1.86 -13.18 6.58
N VAL A 29 1.58 -13.13 7.88
CA VAL A 29 1.27 -11.87 8.58
C VAL A 29 2.57 -11.22 9.03
N VAL A 30 2.81 -9.98 8.61
CA VAL A 30 4.02 -9.20 8.95
C VAL A 30 3.83 -8.45 10.27
N GLY A 31 4.90 -8.35 11.07
CA GLY A 31 4.95 -7.49 12.27
C GLY A 31 4.44 -8.13 13.57
N SER A 32 4.06 -9.42 13.56
CA SER A 32 3.66 -10.14 14.78
C SER A 32 4.09 -11.60 14.73
N GLN A 33 4.38 -12.18 15.90
CA GLN A 33 4.68 -13.61 15.99
C GLN A 33 3.39 -14.42 15.89
N GLN A 34 3.40 -15.45 15.06
CA GLN A 34 2.29 -16.35 14.83
C GLN A 34 2.63 -17.76 15.33
N SER A 35 1.66 -18.43 15.95
CA SER A 35 1.78 -19.79 16.47
C SER A 35 0.97 -20.77 15.61
N ILE A 36 1.63 -21.88 15.27
CA ILE A 36 1.14 -22.97 14.42
C ILE A 36 1.10 -24.25 15.28
N PRO A 37 -0.06 -24.60 15.86
CA PRO A 37 -0.17 -25.79 16.68
C PRO A 37 -0.18 -27.06 15.81
N PHE A 38 0.00 -28.23 16.44
CA PHE A 38 -0.21 -29.51 15.79
C PHE A 38 -1.62 -29.64 15.19
N SER A 39 -1.70 -30.04 13.92
CA SER A 39 -2.97 -30.21 13.19
C SER A 39 -3.17 -31.61 12.59
N GLY A 40 -2.23 -32.53 12.76
CA GLY A 40 -2.23 -33.86 12.11
C GLY A 40 -1.96 -33.83 10.60
N THR A 41 -1.61 -32.66 10.07
CA THR A 41 -1.24 -32.40 8.68
C THR A 41 -0.26 -31.22 8.64
N TYR A 42 0.19 -30.84 7.45
CA TYR A 42 0.99 -29.64 7.24
C TYR A 42 0.13 -28.39 7.00
N GLU A 43 0.72 -27.21 7.23
CA GLU A 43 0.14 -25.90 6.93
C GLU A 43 1.06 -25.09 6.01
N ASP A 44 0.49 -24.47 4.97
CA ASP A 44 1.22 -23.70 3.96
C ASP A 44 0.94 -22.20 4.10
N PHE A 45 2.01 -21.40 4.01
CA PHE A 45 1.97 -19.95 3.95
C PHE A 45 2.69 -19.44 2.69
N THR A 46 2.21 -18.34 2.14
CA THR A 46 2.86 -17.63 1.01
C THR A 46 3.59 -16.40 1.51
N ILE A 47 4.82 -16.19 1.05
CA ILE A 47 5.54 -14.93 1.30
C ILE A 47 4.88 -13.82 0.45
N PRO A 48 4.44 -12.69 1.04
CA PRO A 48 3.81 -11.59 0.29
C PRO A 48 4.69 -11.10 -0.85
N THR A 49 4.08 -10.73 -1.99
CA THR A 49 4.81 -10.13 -3.14
C THR A 49 4.79 -8.61 -3.12
N VAL A 50 3.82 -8.02 -2.44
CA VAL A 50 3.72 -6.58 -2.17
C VAL A 50 4.14 -6.37 -0.73
N ASN A 51 5.15 -5.54 -0.49
CA ASN A 51 5.77 -5.29 0.81
C ASN A 51 6.19 -6.58 1.54
N PRO A 52 7.05 -7.43 0.94
CA PRO A 52 7.56 -8.61 1.62
C PRO A 52 8.31 -8.22 2.91
N PRO A 53 8.25 -9.05 3.97
CA PRO A 53 9.14 -8.88 5.11
C PRO A 53 10.60 -9.06 4.65
N THR A 54 11.56 -8.37 5.25
CA THR A 54 13.00 -8.57 4.93
C THR A 54 13.55 -9.86 5.54
N TYR A 55 12.95 -10.32 6.65
CA TYR A 55 13.40 -11.47 7.42
C TYR A 55 12.24 -12.32 7.91
N LEU A 56 12.50 -13.62 8.02
CA LEU A 56 11.61 -14.60 8.59
C LEU A 56 12.34 -15.38 9.68
N ARG A 57 11.97 -15.16 10.94
CA ARG A 57 12.40 -16.01 12.05
C ARG A 57 11.43 -17.18 12.17
N LEU A 58 11.96 -18.39 12.12
CA LEU A 58 11.21 -19.64 12.15
C LEU A 58 11.66 -20.46 13.35
N THR A 59 10.72 -20.86 14.19
CA THR A 59 10.99 -21.73 15.35
C THR A 59 10.08 -22.95 15.27
N VAL A 60 10.63 -24.13 15.52
CA VAL A 60 9.84 -25.37 15.66
C VAL A 60 10.25 -26.14 16.89
N PHE A 61 9.27 -26.75 17.53
CA PHE A 61 9.40 -27.60 18.70
C PHE A 61 9.03 -29.03 18.31
N GLY A 62 9.88 -30.01 18.57
CA GLY A 62 9.58 -31.42 18.35
C GLY A 62 8.58 -31.97 19.37
N GLY A 63 7.82 -33.00 18.99
CA GLY A 63 6.91 -33.67 19.92
C GLY A 63 7.68 -34.48 20.97
N ASP A 64 7.11 -34.60 22.17
CA ASP A 64 7.67 -35.43 23.22
C ASP A 64 7.50 -36.93 22.91
N GLY A 65 8.36 -37.74 23.53
CA GLY A 65 8.16 -39.17 23.59
C GLY A 65 6.94 -39.52 24.45
N GLY A 66 6.33 -40.67 24.16
CA GLY A 66 5.36 -41.29 25.04
C GLY A 66 6.00 -41.81 26.31
N GLY A 67 5.32 -41.67 27.44
CA GLY A 67 5.71 -42.27 28.70
C GLY A 67 5.31 -43.75 28.79
N ALA A 68 5.73 -44.39 29.88
CA ALA A 68 5.40 -45.77 30.20
C ALA A 68 4.79 -45.86 31.60
N GLU A 69 3.58 -46.40 31.70
CA GLU A 69 2.86 -46.55 32.97
C GLU A 69 2.65 -48.02 33.36
N THR A 70 2.32 -48.27 34.63
CA THR A 70 2.05 -49.63 35.11
C THR A 70 0.83 -49.66 36.00
N ASN A 71 0.22 -50.84 36.13
CA ASN A 71 -0.92 -51.08 37.04
C ASN A 71 -0.60 -50.88 38.55
N ALA A 72 0.63 -50.48 38.90
CA ALA A 72 1.10 -50.21 40.25
C ALA A 72 1.42 -48.73 40.50
N ASP A 73 0.91 -47.81 39.67
CA ASP A 73 1.13 -46.35 39.71
C ASP A 73 2.60 -45.92 39.55
N CYS A 74 3.42 -46.74 38.88
CA CYS A 74 4.78 -46.36 38.51
C CYS A 74 4.77 -45.77 37.09
N PHE A 75 5.41 -44.61 36.92
CA PHE A 75 5.49 -43.88 35.64
C PHE A 75 6.95 -43.57 35.30
N SER A 76 7.28 -43.69 34.02
CA SER A 76 8.52 -43.19 33.45
C SER A 76 8.18 -42.30 32.25
N ASP A 77 8.71 -41.09 32.23
CA ASP A 77 8.44 -40.13 31.17
C ASP A 77 9.03 -40.57 29.82
N GLY A 78 8.48 -40.04 28.73
CA GLY A 78 9.17 -40.01 27.46
C GLY A 78 10.35 -39.02 27.49
N GLY A 79 11.13 -38.98 26.42
CA GLY A 79 12.15 -37.95 26.24
C GLY A 79 11.51 -36.64 25.79
N GLU A 80 12.18 -35.52 26.06
CA GLU A 80 11.71 -34.21 25.60
C GLU A 80 12.01 -34.00 24.11
N GLY A 81 11.08 -33.34 23.41
CA GLY A 81 11.31 -32.82 22.08
C GLY A 81 12.30 -31.65 22.07
N GLY A 82 12.97 -31.42 20.95
CA GLY A 82 13.96 -30.34 20.82
C GLY A 82 13.34 -29.03 20.32
N THR A 83 14.12 -27.97 20.36
CA THR A 83 13.81 -26.69 19.69
C THR A 83 14.80 -26.43 18.57
N ALA A 84 14.31 -26.03 17.41
CA ALA A 84 15.12 -25.51 16.31
C ALA A 84 14.60 -24.15 15.84
N GLU A 85 15.48 -23.15 15.87
CA GLU A 85 15.18 -21.79 15.48
C GLU A 85 16.21 -21.27 14.48
N GLY A 86 15.74 -20.72 13.36
CA GLY A 86 16.55 -20.10 12.33
C GLY A 86 15.94 -18.79 11.84
N THR A 87 16.78 -17.79 11.55
CA THR A 87 16.35 -16.55 10.88
C THR A 87 16.83 -16.55 9.44
N PHE A 88 15.96 -16.21 8.48
CA PHE A 88 16.22 -16.26 7.05
C PHE A 88 15.96 -14.91 6.39
N ARG A 89 16.75 -14.58 5.36
CA ARG A 89 16.54 -13.40 4.51
C ARG A 89 15.47 -13.69 3.46
N VAL A 90 14.63 -12.71 3.19
CA VAL A 90 13.63 -12.74 2.12
C VAL A 90 14.10 -11.78 1.04
N GLY A 91 14.18 -12.27 -0.19
CA GLY A 91 14.79 -11.55 -1.30
C GLY A 91 15.07 -12.45 -2.49
N TYR A 92 15.75 -11.91 -3.50
CA TYR A 92 16.03 -12.60 -4.77
C TYR A 92 17.48 -13.08 -4.88
N GLY A 93 18.25 -13.01 -3.79
CA GLY A 93 19.64 -13.43 -3.71
C GLY A 93 19.82 -14.95 -3.59
N ALA A 94 21.07 -15.40 -3.71
CA ALA A 94 21.40 -16.80 -3.47
C ALA A 94 21.20 -17.14 -1.98
N ASN A 95 20.51 -18.25 -1.70
CA ASN A 95 20.13 -18.69 -0.35
C ASN A 95 19.13 -17.77 0.38
N GLU A 96 18.36 -16.98 -0.37
CA GLU A 96 17.26 -16.16 0.15
C GLU A 96 15.90 -16.78 -0.19
N LEU A 97 14.88 -16.43 0.61
CA LEU A 97 13.51 -16.86 0.40
C LEU A 97 12.81 -15.86 -0.53
N GLU A 98 12.54 -16.24 -1.77
CA GLU A 98 11.92 -15.35 -2.75
C GLU A 98 10.46 -15.00 -2.38
N PRO A 99 10.07 -13.71 -2.50
CA PRO A 99 8.67 -13.28 -2.43
C PRO A 99 7.76 -14.09 -3.36
N GLY A 100 6.58 -14.49 -2.88
CA GLY A 100 5.67 -15.40 -3.56
C GLY A 100 5.99 -16.90 -3.37
N GLY A 101 7.11 -17.24 -2.73
CA GLY A 101 7.44 -18.61 -2.36
C GLY A 101 6.56 -19.17 -1.23
N THR A 102 6.49 -20.50 -1.14
CA THR A 102 5.68 -21.22 -0.13
C THR A 102 6.54 -21.69 1.03
N ILE A 103 6.12 -21.38 2.26
CA ILE A 103 6.65 -21.90 3.52
C ILE A 103 5.67 -22.93 4.07
N ARG A 104 6.15 -24.12 4.41
CA ARG A 104 5.33 -25.21 4.94
C ARG A 104 5.78 -25.61 6.33
N PHE A 105 4.84 -25.60 7.28
CA PHE A 105 5.01 -26.13 8.63
C PHE A 105 4.49 -27.56 8.71
N ILE A 106 5.29 -28.46 9.30
CA ILE A 106 4.94 -29.84 9.64
C ILE A 106 5.24 -29.98 11.12
N VAL A 107 4.20 -30.00 11.95
CA VAL A 107 4.35 -29.98 13.42
C VAL A 107 4.20 -31.40 13.97
N GLY A 108 5.13 -31.82 14.82
CA GLY A 108 5.19 -33.16 15.38
C GLY A 108 4.17 -33.41 16.48
N GLU A 109 3.64 -34.63 16.53
CA GLU A 109 2.75 -35.14 17.58
C GLU A 109 3.56 -35.83 18.67
N LYS A 110 3.06 -35.79 19.91
CA LYS A 110 3.59 -36.62 21.00
C LYS A 110 3.48 -38.12 20.67
N GLY A 111 4.45 -38.90 21.11
CA GLY A 111 4.37 -40.36 21.10
C GLY A 111 3.31 -40.90 22.06
N GLN A 112 2.65 -42.00 21.71
CA GLN A 112 1.66 -42.61 22.59
C GLN A 112 2.28 -43.09 23.91
N THR A 113 1.66 -42.69 25.02
CA THR A 113 1.93 -43.21 26.36
C THR A 113 1.11 -44.47 26.59
N SER A 114 1.76 -45.57 26.98
CA SER A 114 1.12 -46.88 27.09
C SER A 114 1.55 -47.65 28.35
N LEU A 115 0.87 -48.78 28.57
CA LEU A 115 1.22 -49.71 29.64
C LEU A 115 2.58 -50.36 29.33
N HIS A 116 3.54 -50.18 30.23
CA HIS A 116 4.91 -50.70 30.24
C HIS A 116 5.91 -50.02 29.30
N ASN A 117 5.46 -49.31 28.27
CA ASN A 117 6.32 -48.68 27.28
C ASN A 117 5.67 -47.41 26.71
N GLY A 118 6.47 -46.60 26.02
CA GLY A 118 6.03 -45.44 25.29
C GLY A 118 6.62 -45.41 23.88
N SER A 119 5.87 -44.83 22.94
CA SER A 119 6.29 -44.68 21.55
C SER A 119 7.10 -43.39 21.36
N GLY A 120 7.87 -43.28 20.28
CA GLY A 120 8.61 -42.05 19.97
C GLY A 120 7.67 -40.93 19.49
N GLY A 121 8.03 -39.68 19.79
CA GLY A 121 7.35 -38.50 19.24
C GLY A 121 7.68 -38.28 17.77
N GLY A 122 6.84 -37.50 17.08
CA GLY A 122 7.09 -37.04 15.72
C GLY A 122 7.93 -35.76 15.70
N GLY A 123 8.82 -35.64 14.71
CA GLY A 123 9.63 -34.43 14.52
C GLY A 123 8.81 -33.25 14.05
N SER A 124 9.34 -32.03 14.19
CA SER A 124 8.76 -30.83 13.57
C SER A 124 9.71 -30.24 12.54
N GLY A 125 9.18 -29.61 11.48
CA GLY A 125 10.02 -28.99 10.47
C GLY A 125 9.32 -27.93 9.65
N VAL A 126 10.13 -27.00 9.13
CA VAL A 126 9.72 -25.98 8.17
C VAL A 126 10.50 -26.16 6.88
N ILE A 127 9.78 -26.24 5.76
CA ILE A 127 10.38 -26.39 4.43
C ILE A 127 9.89 -25.29 3.49
N TYR A 128 10.73 -24.91 2.52
CA TYR A 128 10.47 -23.83 1.57
C TYR A 128 10.46 -24.33 0.14
N ARG A 129 9.60 -23.75 -0.69
CA ARG A 129 9.57 -23.94 -2.14
C ARG A 129 9.45 -22.59 -2.85
N ALA A 130 10.34 -22.36 -3.81
CA ALA A 130 10.37 -21.15 -4.63
C ALA A 130 9.07 -20.93 -5.45
N PRO A 131 8.71 -19.68 -5.77
CA PRO A 131 7.53 -19.36 -6.57
C PRO A 131 7.59 -20.06 -7.94
N GLY A 132 6.43 -20.55 -8.40
CA GLY A 132 6.29 -21.18 -9.72
C GLY A 132 6.81 -22.62 -9.84
N VAL A 133 7.42 -23.19 -8.80
CA VAL A 133 7.81 -24.61 -8.76
C VAL A 133 6.56 -25.47 -8.55
N THR A 134 6.26 -26.35 -9.51
CA THR A 134 5.03 -27.17 -9.52
C THR A 134 5.26 -28.64 -9.16
N SER A 135 6.51 -29.09 -9.10
CA SER A 135 6.92 -30.40 -8.60
C SER A 135 6.91 -30.45 -7.06
N ASN A 136 6.87 -31.66 -6.50
CA ASN A 136 6.68 -31.89 -5.06
C ASN A 136 7.72 -32.86 -4.47
N THR A 137 8.98 -32.75 -4.92
CA THR A 137 10.09 -33.63 -4.55
C THR A 137 10.91 -33.04 -3.40
N CYS A 138 11.12 -33.79 -2.32
CA CYS A 138 11.94 -33.32 -1.20
C CYS A 138 13.44 -33.31 -1.48
N GLY A 139 14.11 -32.31 -0.89
CA GLY A 139 15.56 -32.10 -1.07
C GLY A 139 15.93 -31.58 -2.47
N VAL A 140 14.95 -31.35 -3.34
CA VAL A 140 15.12 -30.82 -4.70
C VAL A 140 14.23 -29.60 -4.90
N ASP A 141 12.91 -29.79 -4.76
CA ASP A 141 11.92 -28.71 -4.91
C ASP A 141 11.61 -28.05 -3.55
N TRP A 142 11.65 -28.86 -2.48
CA TRP A 142 11.48 -28.42 -1.10
C TRP A 142 12.81 -28.42 -0.36
N ILE A 143 13.17 -27.24 0.15
CA ILE A 143 14.39 -26.97 0.90
C ILE A 143 14.05 -27.02 2.38
N VAL A 144 14.76 -27.83 3.15
CA VAL A 144 14.55 -27.91 4.60
C VAL A 144 15.19 -26.69 5.25
N LEU A 145 14.41 -25.85 5.92
CA LEU A 145 14.90 -24.63 6.57
C LEU A 145 15.30 -24.92 8.02
N VAL A 146 14.36 -25.47 8.80
CA VAL A 146 14.59 -25.88 10.20
C VAL A 146 13.87 -27.19 10.48
N ALA A 147 14.43 -28.01 11.35
CA ALA A 147 13.82 -29.24 11.84
C ALA A 147 14.24 -29.52 13.28
N ALA A 148 13.27 -29.75 14.17
CA ALA A 148 13.49 -30.16 15.54
C ALA A 148 13.24 -31.66 15.70
N GLY A 149 14.21 -32.35 16.29
CA GLY A 149 14.07 -33.75 16.67
C GLY A 149 13.03 -33.92 17.78
N ALA A 150 12.40 -35.09 17.81
CA ALA A 150 11.43 -35.48 18.81
C ALA A 150 12.06 -36.34 19.92
N GLY A 151 11.35 -36.46 21.04
CA GLY A 151 11.73 -37.33 22.13
C GLY A 151 11.52 -38.82 21.82
N GLY A 152 12.38 -39.67 22.36
CA GLY A 152 12.23 -41.13 22.34
C GLY A 152 11.23 -41.62 23.39
N GLY A 153 10.66 -42.81 23.19
CA GLY A 153 9.69 -43.41 24.10
C GLY A 153 10.32 -43.99 25.37
N GLY A 154 9.65 -43.79 26.51
CA GLY A 154 10.04 -44.31 27.82
C GLY A 154 9.72 -45.79 28.01
N THR A 155 10.25 -46.41 29.07
CA THR A 155 9.93 -47.81 29.42
C THR A 155 9.83 -48.01 30.93
N GLN A 156 8.95 -48.91 31.35
CA GLN A 156 8.70 -49.16 32.77
C GLN A 156 8.40 -50.65 33.01
N LYS A 157 9.29 -51.34 33.72
CA LYS A 157 9.12 -52.78 34.02
C LYS A 157 8.17 -53.03 35.18
N VAL A 158 7.32 -54.05 35.03
CA VAL A 158 6.47 -54.56 36.13
C VAL A 158 7.10 -55.75 36.84
N THR A 159 7.28 -55.59 38.15
CA THR A 159 7.43 -56.70 39.09
C THR A 159 6.28 -56.65 40.10
N VAL A 160 6.32 -57.40 41.21
CA VAL A 160 5.33 -57.26 42.30
C VAL A 160 5.35 -55.84 42.93
N PHE A 161 6.39 -55.04 42.65
CA PHE A 161 6.56 -53.60 42.97
C PHE A 161 7.09 -52.82 41.73
N CYS A 162 7.25 -51.49 41.83
CA CYS A 162 7.88 -50.68 40.77
C CYS A 162 9.27 -51.23 40.42
N GLY A 163 9.41 -51.73 39.19
CA GLY A 163 10.70 -52.10 38.61
C GLY A 163 11.50 -50.86 38.18
N PRO A 164 12.74 -51.03 37.70
CA PRO A 164 13.51 -49.93 37.12
C PRO A 164 12.79 -49.40 35.86
N GLY A 165 12.56 -48.09 35.85
CA GLY A 165 12.09 -47.32 34.68
C GLY A 165 13.24 -46.64 33.97
N HIS A 166 13.01 -46.30 32.70
CA HIS A 166 13.94 -45.54 31.88
C HIS A 166 13.20 -44.48 31.09
N THR A 167 13.51 -43.22 31.40
CA THR A 167 13.08 -42.06 30.64
C THR A 167 13.53 -42.20 29.19
N GLY A 168 12.65 -41.82 28.26
CA GLY A 168 13.00 -41.68 26.85
C GLY A 168 14.23 -40.79 26.65
N GLY A 169 14.97 -41.01 25.56
CA GLY A 169 16.06 -40.11 25.22
C GLY A 169 15.54 -38.81 24.61
N ASP A 170 16.03 -37.66 25.07
CA ASP A 170 15.67 -36.36 24.49
C ASP A 170 16.17 -36.22 23.05
N ALA A 171 15.58 -35.26 22.34
CA ALA A 171 16.04 -34.85 21.02
C ALA A 171 17.53 -34.47 21.02
N GLN A 172 18.16 -34.63 19.85
CA GLN A 172 19.55 -34.28 19.64
C GLN A 172 19.66 -32.91 18.95
N THR A 173 20.62 -32.09 19.38
CA THR A 173 20.92 -30.77 18.78
C THR A 173 21.81 -30.86 17.53
N GLY A 174 22.00 -32.05 16.98
CA GLY A 174 22.72 -32.29 15.73
C GLY A 174 21.89 -33.17 14.80
N GLU A 175 22.33 -33.28 13.55
CA GLU A 175 21.57 -33.96 12.49
C GLU A 175 21.31 -35.44 12.75
N CYS A 176 22.16 -36.08 13.56
CA CYS A 176 22.04 -37.50 13.88
C CYS A 176 21.12 -37.74 15.07
N GLY A 177 20.25 -38.75 14.94
CA GLY A 177 19.47 -39.28 16.06
C GLY A 177 20.35 -40.03 17.06
N GLY A 178 19.84 -40.20 18.28
CA GLY A 178 20.54 -40.98 19.31
C GLY A 178 20.41 -42.50 19.10
N THR A 179 21.26 -43.27 19.79
CA THR A 179 21.18 -44.73 19.83
C THR A 179 20.25 -45.19 20.96
N GLY A 180 19.32 -46.09 20.65
CA GLY A 180 18.37 -46.64 21.62
C GLY A 180 19.05 -47.43 22.74
N GLY A 181 18.38 -47.56 23.89
CA GLY A 181 18.92 -48.24 25.05
C GLY A 181 18.92 -49.77 24.92
N GLY A 182 19.87 -50.43 25.58
CA GLY A 182 19.98 -51.90 25.64
C GLY A 182 21.25 -52.43 24.99
N SER A 183 21.49 -53.75 25.10
CA SER A 183 22.69 -54.39 24.52
C SER A 183 22.67 -54.48 22.99
N GLU A 184 21.50 -54.30 22.39
CA GLU A 184 21.22 -54.36 20.95
C GLU A 184 20.23 -53.24 20.58
N GLY A 185 20.37 -52.07 21.21
CA GLY A 185 19.56 -50.90 20.85
C GLY A 185 19.88 -50.45 19.43
N GLY A 186 18.87 -49.97 18.71
CA GLY A 186 19.02 -49.49 17.34
C GLY A 186 19.91 -48.25 17.26
N ALA A 187 20.68 -48.12 16.20
CA ALA A 187 21.45 -46.90 15.93
C ALA A 187 20.50 -45.79 15.44
N GLY A 188 20.78 -44.54 15.80
CA GLY A 188 20.08 -43.40 15.20
C GLY A 188 20.54 -43.17 13.77
N GLY A 189 19.65 -42.66 12.93
CA GLY A 189 19.96 -42.22 11.57
C GLY A 189 20.75 -40.92 11.56
N CYS A 190 21.34 -40.60 10.42
CA CYS A 190 22.02 -39.32 10.15
C CYS A 190 21.67 -38.84 8.73
N ASN A 191 21.88 -37.55 8.45
CA ASN A 191 21.67 -36.95 7.13
C ASN A 191 20.26 -37.21 6.57
N GLY A 192 19.24 -37.11 7.42
CA GLY A 192 17.86 -37.24 6.99
C GLY A 192 17.30 -38.67 6.99
N GLN A 193 18.08 -39.66 7.41
CA GLN A 193 17.70 -41.08 7.36
C GLN A 193 16.97 -41.55 8.62
N GLU A 194 16.22 -42.64 8.50
CA GLU A 194 15.60 -43.36 9.61
C GLU A 194 16.64 -43.95 10.58
N GLY A 195 16.21 -44.16 11.83
CA GLY A 195 16.95 -44.94 12.81
C GLY A 195 16.66 -46.43 12.67
N ASP A 196 17.61 -47.26 13.08
CA ASP A 196 17.43 -48.71 13.13
C ASP A 196 16.49 -49.09 14.28
N ASP A 197 15.77 -50.20 14.10
CA ASP A 197 15.05 -50.84 15.20
C ASP A 197 16.03 -51.49 16.20
N GLY A 198 15.57 -51.78 17.42
CA GLY A 198 16.30 -52.69 18.31
C GLY A 198 16.44 -54.10 17.71
N GLY A 199 17.44 -54.88 18.15
CA GLY A 199 17.86 -56.19 17.59
C GLY A 199 16.78 -57.22 17.16
N ASP A 200 16.69 -58.37 17.85
CA ASP A 200 15.97 -59.57 17.38
C ASP A 200 14.46 -59.33 17.14
N LEU A 201 13.89 -60.00 16.12
CA LEU A 201 12.57 -59.71 15.50
C LEU A 201 11.37 -59.69 16.48
N ASP A 202 11.51 -60.27 17.68
CA ASP A 202 10.43 -60.42 18.65
C ASP A 202 10.56 -59.50 19.90
N LYS A 203 11.55 -58.58 19.95
CA LYS A 203 11.88 -57.81 21.19
C LYS A 203 12.33 -56.36 21.00
N LYS A 204 11.89 -55.70 19.93
CA LYS A 204 12.43 -54.42 19.48
C LYS A 204 11.42 -53.30 19.52
N GLY A 205 11.81 -52.12 20.00
CA GLY A 205 11.12 -50.89 19.64
C GLY A 205 11.54 -50.48 18.24
N SER A 206 10.64 -49.85 17.49
CA SER A 206 10.94 -49.40 16.13
C SER A 206 11.78 -48.13 16.17
N GLY A 207 12.67 -47.97 15.20
CA GLY A 207 13.36 -46.70 14.96
C GLY A 207 12.39 -45.61 14.50
N GLY A 208 12.72 -44.36 14.81
CA GLY A 208 12.04 -43.20 14.22
C GLY A 208 12.42 -43.04 12.76
N ALA A 209 11.57 -42.36 11.99
CA ALA A 209 11.89 -41.97 10.61
C ALA A 209 12.56 -40.60 10.56
N GLY A 210 13.34 -40.39 9.50
CA GLY A 210 13.93 -39.09 9.19
C GLY A 210 13.07 -38.27 8.23
N ALA A 211 13.59 -37.12 7.83
CA ALA A 211 12.96 -36.26 6.83
C ALA A 211 12.90 -36.93 5.45
N PHE A 212 13.93 -37.68 5.06
CA PHE A 212 14.07 -38.28 3.72
C PHE A 212 13.99 -39.81 3.72
N GLY A 213 14.33 -40.43 4.85
CA GLY A 213 14.34 -41.87 5.03
C GLY A 213 13.22 -42.34 5.95
N GLY A 214 12.66 -43.50 5.65
CA GLY A 214 11.57 -44.10 6.40
C GLY A 214 11.42 -45.57 6.07
N HIS A 215 10.80 -46.30 6.99
CA HIS A 215 10.68 -47.74 6.91
C HIS A 215 9.47 -48.18 6.04
N SER A 216 9.43 -49.44 5.61
CA SER A 216 8.43 -49.99 4.67
C SER A 216 7.49 -51.03 5.29
N GLY A 217 6.52 -50.60 6.10
CA GLY A 217 5.44 -51.46 6.62
C GLY A 217 4.36 -50.67 7.35
N SER A 218 3.26 -51.27 7.81
CA SER A 218 2.27 -50.53 8.64
C SER A 218 2.80 -50.19 10.04
N ASP A 219 3.80 -50.94 10.50
CA ASP A 219 4.19 -50.97 11.90
C ASP A 219 5.37 -50.02 12.20
N GLU A 220 5.92 -49.38 11.16
CA GLU A 220 7.15 -48.61 11.21
C GLU A 220 6.93 -47.16 10.78
N ALA A 221 7.74 -46.25 11.33
CA ALA A 221 7.66 -44.82 11.07
C ALA A 221 7.91 -44.45 9.60
N LYS A 222 7.24 -43.40 9.12
CA LYS A 222 7.33 -42.89 7.74
C LYS A 222 8.12 -41.61 7.63
N GLN A 223 8.74 -41.45 6.45
CA GLN A 223 9.49 -40.26 6.09
C GLN A 223 8.65 -38.98 6.25
N GLY A 224 9.27 -37.91 6.73
CA GLY A 224 8.60 -36.66 7.06
C GLY A 224 8.33 -35.69 5.91
N CYS A 225 9.17 -35.70 4.88
CA CYS A 225 9.11 -34.67 3.84
C CYS A 225 8.39 -35.19 2.57
N PRO A 226 7.54 -34.38 1.90
CA PRO A 226 7.19 -32.98 2.18
C PRO A 226 5.84 -32.82 2.90
N THR A 227 5.22 -33.92 3.32
CA THR A 227 3.80 -33.91 3.74
C THR A 227 3.58 -34.34 5.18
N GLY A 228 4.66 -34.53 5.94
CA GLY A 228 4.65 -35.26 7.19
C GLY A 228 4.60 -36.78 6.99
N GLY A 229 5.08 -37.48 8.01
CA GLY A 229 5.16 -38.93 8.07
C GLY A 229 4.34 -39.47 9.24
N GLN A 230 3.56 -40.52 8.99
CA GLN A 230 2.89 -41.27 10.05
C GLN A 230 3.93 -41.95 10.95
N GLY A 231 3.68 -41.98 12.25
CA GLY A 231 4.46 -42.81 13.16
C GLY A 231 4.19 -44.31 12.95
N GLY A 232 5.07 -45.14 13.50
CA GLY A 232 4.90 -46.59 13.51
C GLY A 232 3.66 -47.00 14.29
N SER A 233 3.01 -48.08 13.88
CA SER A 233 1.78 -48.57 14.49
C SER A 233 1.86 -50.07 14.74
N GLU A 234 2.25 -50.47 15.95
CA GLU A 234 2.36 -51.88 16.29
C GLU A 234 1.53 -52.22 17.52
N HIS A 235 0.72 -53.28 17.44
CA HIS A 235 -0.06 -53.82 18.58
C HIS A 235 -0.96 -52.83 19.36
N GLY A 236 -1.30 -51.68 18.77
CA GLY A 236 -2.13 -50.63 19.38
C GLY A 236 -1.35 -49.48 20.02
N ASP A 237 -0.02 -49.50 19.90
CA ASP A 237 0.87 -48.39 20.24
C ASP A 237 1.28 -47.63 18.97
N HIS A 238 1.19 -46.31 19.03
CA HIS A 238 1.42 -45.41 17.90
C HIS A 238 2.54 -44.40 18.21
N GLY A 239 3.54 -44.35 17.32
CA GLY A 239 4.47 -43.23 17.28
C GLY A 239 3.79 -41.96 16.77
N GLY A 240 4.33 -40.81 17.15
CA GLY A 240 3.79 -39.51 16.74
C GLY A 240 3.94 -39.24 15.24
N TRP A 241 2.97 -38.57 14.63
CA TRP A 241 3.08 -38.01 13.28
C TRP A 241 4.06 -36.83 13.25
N GLY A 242 4.81 -36.62 12.16
CA GLY A 242 5.65 -35.41 12.07
C GLY A 242 6.61 -35.33 10.88
N PHE A 243 7.54 -34.37 10.93
CA PHE A 243 8.67 -34.20 10.02
C PHE A 243 9.73 -35.28 10.30
N GLY A 244 9.32 -36.53 10.07
CA GLY A 244 9.89 -37.76 10.56
C GLY A 244 8.93 -38.34 11.59
N GLY A 245 8.26 -39.44 11.26
CA GLY A 245 7.36 -40.11 12.20
C GLY A 245 8.13 -40.74 13.37
N GLY A 246 7.52 -40.79 14.54
CA GLY A 246 8.04 -41.54 15.69
C GLY A 246 7.88 -43.04 15.51
N GLY A 247 8.81 -43.82 16.06
CA GLY A 247 8.74 -45.28 16.09
C GLY A 247 7.71 -45.79 17.09
N SER A 248 7.09 -46.93 16.81
CA SER A 248 6.22 -47.64 17.75
C SER A 248 7.00 -48.25 18.91
N ALA A 249 6.34 -48.34 20.07
CA ALA A 249 6.75 -49.21 21.16
C ALA A 249 6.34 -50.67 20.92
N PHE A 250 6.93 -51.61 21.67
CA PHE A 250 6.60 -53.04 21.54
C PHE A 250 6.13 -53.69 22.85
N TYR A 251 4.91 -54.24 22.83
CA TYR A 251 4.14 -54.70 23.99
C TYR A 251 4.76 -55.85 24.80
N PHE A 252 5.44 -56.82 24.16
CA PHE A 252 5.83 -58.06 24.88
C PHE A 252 7.11 -57.96 25.73
N ASN A 253 7.98 -56.97 25.50
CA ASN A 253 9.26 -56.84 26.21
C ASN A 253 9.60 -55.39 26.58
N ASP A 254 8.58 -54.53 26.68
CA ASP A 254 8.64 -53.16 27.22
C ASP A 254 9.70 -52.28 26.53
N ALA A 255 9.82 -52.30 25.20
CA ALA A 255 10.82 -51.50 24.47
C ALA A 255 10.23 -50.20 23.94
N GLY A 256 10.95 -49.08 24.12
CA GLY A 256 10.52 -47.75 23.69
C GLY A 256 10.85 -47.46 22.23
N GLY A 257 9.97 -46.73 21.54
CA GLY A 257 10.17 -46.31 20.15
C GLY A 257 11.14 -45.15 20.00
N GLY A 258 11.87 -45.07 18.89
CA GLY A 258 12.76 -43.95 18.59
C GLY A 258 11.99 -42.69 18.14
N GLY A 259 12.45 -41.50 18.53
CA GLY A 259 11.84 -40.23 18.11
C GLY A 259 12.10 -39.92 16.63
N GLY A 260 11.13 -39.29 15.96
CA GLY A 260 11.30 -38.75 14.61
C GLY A 260 12.06 -37.41 14.61
N GLY A 261 12.32 -36.85 13.43
CA GLY A 261 13.07 -35.59 13.30
C GLY A 261 13.72 -35.44 11.94
N TYR A 262 14.70 -34.54 11.86
CA TYR A 262 15.55 -34.49 10.66
C TYR A 262 16.11 -35.88 10.36
N SER A 263 16.69 -36.55 11.35
CA SER A 263 16.96 -37.99 11.29
C SER A 263 16.25 -38.72 12.44
N GLY A 264 15.92 -39.99 12.22
CA GLY A 264 15.25 -40.81 13.22
C GLY A 264 16.17 -41.27 14.36
N GLY A 265 15.64 -41.33 15.57
CA GLY A 265 16.28 -41.96 16.72
C GLY A 265 16.18 -43.48 16.67
N GLY A 266 17.14 -44.18 17.27
CA GLY A 266 17.14 -45.64 17.32
C GLY A 266 16.14 -46.22 18.33
N GLY A 267 15.56 -47.37 17.98
CA GLY A 267 14.63 -48.09 18.84
C GLY A 267 15.28 -48.77 20.04
N GLY A 268 14.56 -48.87 21.16
CA GLY A 268 15.04 -49.56 22.36
C GLY A 268 15.05 -51.09 22.23
N HIS A 269 15.78 -51.75 23.12
CA HIS A 269 15.82 -53.22 23.19
C HIS A 269 15.70 -53.75 24.63
N ASN A 270 14.84 -54.76 24.82
CA ASN A 270 14.70 -55.55 26.05
C ASN A 270 14.40 -54.72 27.33
N GLY A 271 13.35 -53.90 27.26
CA GLY A 271 12.90 -53.12 28.42
C GLY A 271 13.68 -51.84 28.64
N ARG A 272 14.09 -51.18 27.55
CA ARG A 272 14.92 -49.99 27.52
C ARG A 272 14.33 -48.98 26.56
N GLN A 273 14.58 -47.71 26.86
CA GLN A 273 14.04 -46.57 26.16
C GLN A 273 14.50 -46.47 24.70
N GLY A 274 13.67 -45.84 23.87
CA GLY A 274 14.10 -45.33 22.58
C GLY A 274 14.90 -44.03 22.74
N ALA A 275 15.66 -43.67 21.72
CA ALA A 275 16.40 -42.42 21.69
C ALA A 275 15.66 -41.33 20.89
N GLY A 276 15.94 -40.06 21.18
CA GLY A 276 15.38 -38.93 20.44
C GLY A 276 15.98 -38.75 19.05
N GLY A 277 15.23 -38.07 18.18
CA GLY A 277 15.61 -37.76 16.81
C GLY A 277 16.62 -36.62 16.69
N GLY A 278 17.21 -36.49 15.50
CA GLY A 278 18.16 -35.42 15.16
C GLY A 278 17.45 -34.13 14.75
N SER A 279 18.13 -33.00 14.97
CA SER A 279 17.67 -31.66 14.58
C SER A 279 18.57 -31.05 13.51
N PHE A 280 18.06 -30.10 12.74
CA PHE A 280 18.78 -29.47 11.63
C PHE A 280 18.35 -28.02 11.44
N ILE A 281 19.29 -27.17 11.05
CA ILE A 281 19.03 -25.82 10.55
C ILE A 281 19.87 -25.65 9.29
N SER A 282 19.24 -25.14 8.23
CA SER A 282 19.92 -24.86 6.96
C SER A 282 21.01 -23.82 7.12
N GLU A 283 22.07 -23.95 6.32
CA GLU A 283 23.11 -22.92 6.16
C GLU A 283 22.57 -21.58 5.64
N TRP A 284 21.32 -21.54 5.15
CA TRP A 284 20.62 -20.33 4.75
C TRP A 284 20.21 -19.45 5.93
N ALA A 285 20.18 -20.01 7.14
CA ALA A 285 19.86 -19.25 8.32
C ALA A 285 21.04 -18.36 8.74
N ILE A 286 20.78 -17.07 8.92
CA ILE A 286 21.78 -16.08 9.35
C ILE A 286 22.03 -16.09 10.86
N ASN A 287 21.11 -16.66 11.64
CA ASN A 287 21.26 -16.94 13.07
C ASN A 287 20.51 -18.21 13.43
N GLN A 288 21.04 -18.98 14.39
CA GLN A 288 20.63 -20.36 14.65
C GLN A 288 20.64 -20.66 16.16
N ARG A 289 19.59 -21.32 16.64
CA ARG A 289 19.53 -21.87 18.00
C ARG A 289 18.95 -23.29 17.95
N LEU A 290 19.69 -24.23 18.53
CA LEU A 290 19.24 -25.61 18.78
C LEU A 290 19.25 -25.89 20.29
N SER A 291 18.16 -26.42 20.81
CA SER A 291 18.04 -26.86 22.20
C SER A 291 17.45 -28.26 22.27
N ARG A 292 17.73 -28.98 23.36
CA ARG A 292 17.13 -30.29 23.66
C ARG A 292 15.77 -30.21 24.34
N ASP A 293 15.41 -29.02 24.80
CA ASP A 293 14.18 -28.70 25.50
C ASP A 293 13.21 -27.99 24.54
N ASN A 294 11.92 -28.34 24.58
CA ASN A 294 10.85 -27.74 23.81
C ASN A 294 9.96 -26.75 24.62
N GLY A 295 10.40 -26.37 25.81
CA GLY A 295 9.67 -25.50 26.73
C GLY A 295 8.50 -26.20 27.42
N GLY A 296 8.60 -27.52 27.64
CA GLY A 296 7.59 -28.34 28.34
C GLY A 296 6.33 -28.64 27.52
N ARG A 297 6.44 -28.69 26.19
CA ARG A 297 5.31 -28.96 25.29
C ARG A 297 5.19 -30.45 25.00
N GLU A 298 3.98 -30.97 25.16
CA GLU A 298 3.71 -32.38 24.85
C GLU A 298 3.73 -32.67 23.33
N ASP A 299 2.92 -31.92 22.57
CA ASP A 299 2.99 -31.88 21.12
C ASP A 299 3.99 -30.79 20.68
N GLY A 300 4.49 -30.92 19.46
CA GLY A 300 5.26 -29.84 18.84
C GLY A 300 4.43 -28.58 18.61
N GLU A 301 5.12 -27.51 18.29
CA GLU A 301 4.54 -26.23 17.86
C GLU A 301 5.49 -25.60 16.81
N GLY A 302 4.93 -24.91 15.83
CA GLY A 302 5.67 -24.02 14.94
C GLY A 302 5.42 -22.57 15.31
N LEU A 303 6.41 -21.71 15.20
CA LEU A 303 6.28 -20.27 15.33
C LEU A 303 6.95 -19.59 14.14
N TYR A 304 6.39 -18.46 13.71
CA TYR A 304 7.12 -17.53 12.85
C TYR A 304 6.97 -16.09 13.30
N LEU A 305 7.99 -15.28 13.01
CA LEU A 305 7.94 -13.83 13.05
C LEU A 305 8.49 -13.30 11.72
N ALA A 306 7.61 -12.69 10.93
CA ALA A 306 7.97 -11.99 9.70
C ALA A 306 8.20 -10.51 10.02
N THR A 307 9.41 -10.01 9.78
CA THR A 307 9.84 -8.65 10.16
C THR A 307 10.74 -8.07 9.08
N SER A 308 10.81 -6.75 9.00
CA SER A 308 11.76 -6.06 8.12
C SER A 308 13.10 -5.72 8.81
N ASP A 309 13.29 -6.12 10.08
CA ASP A 309 14.29 -5.52 10.99
C ASP A 309 15.36 -6.48 11.57
N TYR A 310 16.19 -7.15 10.75
CA TYR A 310 17.25 -8.05 11.24
C TYR A 310 18.63 -7.92 10.56
N GLU A 311 19.42 -6.90 10.91
CA GLU A 311 20.71 -6.66 10.24
C GLU A 311 21.87 -7.61 10.63
N THR A 312 22.56 -8.15 9.61
CA THR A 312 24.00 -8.47 9.65
C THR A 312 24.74 -7.60 8.63
N CYS A 313 25.73 -6.82 9.09
CA CYS A 313 26.41 -5.75 8.32
C CYS A 313 27.63 -6.28 7.54
N VAL A 314 27.68 -6.12 6.21
CA VAL A 314 28.89 -6.49 5.44
C VAL A 314 29.19 -5.65 4.17
N SER A 315 28.42 -4.64 3.75
CA SER A 315 28.66 -4.10 2.39
C SER A 315 28.29 -2.67 1.96
N SER A 316 27.74 -1.75 2.76
CA SER A 316 27.46 -0.40 2.23
C SER A 316 28.66 0.55 2.18
N ASN A 317 28.52 1.63 1.38
CA ASN A 317 29.44 2.75 1.34
C ASN A 317 29.50 3.45 2.71
N ASP A 318 30.56 4.21 2.95
CA ASP A 318 30.79 5.06 4.14
C ASP A 318 30.58 6.52 3.69
N CYS A 319 29.31 6.92 3.54
CA CYS A 319 28.90 8.17 2.92
C CYS A 319 29.25 9.39 3.78
N ASN A 320 29.30 9.24 5.11
CA ASN A 320 29.77 10.30 6.02
C ASN A 320 31.30 10.30 6.25
N ALA A 321 32.03 9.40 5.58
CA ALA A 321 33.49 9.30 5.54
C ALA A 321 34.16 9.19 6.92
N ASN A 322 33.50 8.52 7.87
CA ASN A 322 34.00 8.33 9.23
C ASN A 322 34.89 7.08 9.38
N GLY A 323 35.00 6.27 8.32
CA GLY A 323 35.82 5.05 8.25
C GLY A 323 35.06 3.76 8.55
N VAL A 324 33.73 3.81 8.60
CA VAL A 324 32.80 2.70 8.92
C VAL A 324 31.72 2.63 7.83
N PRO A 325 31.43 1.45 7.23
CA PRO A 325 30.30 1.30 6.30
C PRO A 325 29.00 1.80 6.93
N ASP A 326 28.13 2.49 6.18
CA ASP A 326 26.95 3.17 6.75
C ASP A 326 25.94 2.20 7.40
N ASP A 327 25.87 0.95 6.92
CA ASP A 327 25.07 -0.14 7.52
C ASP A 327 25.64 -0.55 8.88
N CYS A 328 26.85 -0.08 9.22
CA CYS A 328 27.53 -0.24 10.49
C CYS A 328 27.56 1.07 11.30
N ASP A 329 26.92 2.13 10.80
CA ASP A 329 26.94 3.48 11.39
C ASP A 329 25.88 3.68 12.49
N LEU A 330 25.24 2.58 12.88
CA LEU A 330 24.67 2.41 14.21
C LEU A 330 25.80 2.21 15.26
N ASP A 331 26.70 3.18 15.38
CA ASP A 331 27.54 3.47 16.56
C ASP A 331 28.04 2.25 17.38
N ASN A 332 29.17 1.68 16.95
CA ASN A 332 30.28 1.18 17.77
C ASN A 332 29.97 0.32 19.03
N VAL A 333 30.06 -1.02 18.92
CA VAL A 333 30.48 -2.05 19.94
C VAL A 333 29.80 -2.05 21.34
N GLY A 334 28.92 -1.09 21.61
CA GLY A 334 28.40 -0.75 22.92
C GLY A 334 26.89 -0.74 22.97
N ARG A 335 26.25 -0.22 21.92
CA ARG A 335 24.80 -0.23 21.75
C ARG A 335 24.20 -1.59 21.46
N LYS A 336 25.00 -2.58 21.07
CA LYS A 336 24.61 -3.99 20.97
C LYS A 336 25.76 -4.82 21.49
N ASN A 337 25.55 -5.57 22.57
CA ASN A 337 26.60 -6.40 23.14
C ASN A 337 25.99 -7.66 23.77
N ASP A 338 26.38 -8.80 23.19
CA ASP A 338 26.06 -10.15 23.62
C ASP A 338 27.16 -10.74 24.51
N PHE A 339 28.20 -9.96 24.84
CA PHE A 339 29.36 -10.29 25.67
C PHE A 339 30.15 -11.57 25.31
N GLU A 340 29.77 -12.31 24.26
CA GLU A 340 30.44 -13.52 23.77
C GLU A 340 31.88 -13.23 23.30
N ASN A 341 32.07 -12.05 22.71
CA ASN A 341 33.36 -11.59 22.22
C ASN A 341 34.09 -10.66 23.20
N GLY A 342 33.63 -10.60 24.46
CA GLY A 342 34.23 -9.82 25.53
C GLY A 342 33.42 -8.58 25.94
N ILE A 343 33.96 -7.79 26.86
CA ILE A 343 33.25 -6.67 27.49
C ILE A 343 33.04 -5.44 26.58
N GLY A 344 33.67 -5.43 25.40
CA GLY A 344 33.59 -4.30 24.46
C GLY A 344 33.97 -2.96 25.10
N ALA A 345 33.15 -1.95 24.85
CA ALA A 345 33.32 -0.58 25.36
C ALA A 345 32.65 -0.34 26.74
N TYR A 346 32.17 -1.40 27.40
CA TYR A 346 31.65 -1.31 28.76
C TYR A 346 32.77 -1.29 29.81
N THR A 347 32.50 -0.61 30.92
CA THR A 347 33.38 -0.56 32.09
C THR A 347 32.74 -1.33 33.25
N LEU A 348 33.39 -2.40 33.69
CA LEU A 348 33.01 -3.16 34.88
C LEU A 348 33.48 -2.44 36.16
N GLY A 349 32.67 -2.50 37.21
CA GLY A 349 33.01 -1.97 38.53
C GLY A 349 32.48 -2.82 39.67
N GLY A 350 33.12 -2.73 40.84
CA GLY A 350 32.73 -3.47 42.02
C GLY A 350 33.01 -4.97 41.89
N SER A 351 31.99 -5.81 42.11
CA SER A 351 32.07 -7.28 41.96
C SER A 351 31.78 -7.79 40.55
N ALA A 352 31.49 -6.90 39.59
CA ALA A 352 31.08 -7.30 38.25
C ALA A 352 32.24 -7.95 37.49
N ILE A 353 31.97 -9.08 36.81
CA ILE A 353 32.92 -9.78 35.94
C ILE A 353 32.24 -10.18 34.63
N LEU A 354 33.03 -10.31 33.56
CA LEU A 354 32.64 -11.07 32.38
C LEU A 354 32.70 -12.57 32.73
N ASP A 355 31.60 -13.29 32.60
CA ASP A 355 31.45 -14.70 32.96
C ASP A 355 30.84 -15.50 31.81
N SER A 356 31.68 -16.08 30.94
CA SER A 356 31.25 -17.01 29.88
C SER A 356 30.17 -16.44 28.95
N GLY A 357 30.48 -15.31 28.30
CA GLY A 357 29.57 -14.69 27.32
C GLY A 357 28.49 -13.78 27.91
N ASN A 358 28.52 -13.47 29.21
CA ASN A 358 27.60 -12.52 29.85
C ASN A 358 28.30 -11.71 30.95
N VAL A 359 27.64 -10.68 31.49
CA VAL A 359 28.15 -9.91 32.62
C VAL A 359 27.45 -10.31 33.92
N ARG A 360 28.20 -10.92 34.84
CA ARG A 360 27.72 -11.18 36.21
C ARG A 360 28.05 -10.00 37.11
N LEU A 361 27.04 -9.20 37.48
CA LEU A 361 27.14 -8.03 38.36
C LEU A 361 27.48 -8.41 39.80
N THR A 362 26.79 -9.41 40.37
CA THR A 362 27.16 -9.98 41.67
C THR A 362 27.09 -11.51 41.63
N PRO A 363 27.99 -12.21 42.32
CA PRO A 363 27.78 -13.61 42.65
C PRO A 363 26.79 -13.73 43.83
N ALA A 364 26.20 -14.93 44.01
CA ALA A 364 25.40 -15.31 45.18
C ALA A 364 26.23 -15.41 46.48
N LEU A 365 26.86 -14.30 46.88
CA LEU A 365 27.65 -14.14 48.10
C LEU A 365 27.20 -12.88 48.84
N PRO A 366 27.33 -12.83 50.18
CA PRO A 366 26.93 -11.65 50.95
C PRO A 366 27.76 -10.41 50.61
N SER A 367 27.14 -9.23 50.76
CA SER A 367 27.80 -7.91 50.70
C SER A 367 28.55 -7.63 49.39
N ARG A 368 27.91 -7.89 48.25
CA ARG A 368 28.45 -7.61 46.91
C ARG A 368 27.73 -6.42 46.29
N ASN A 369 28.45 -5.70 45.45
CA ASN A 369 27.94 -4.59 44.67
C ASN A 369 28.73 -4.54 43.37
N GLY A 370 28.05 -4.65 42.24
CA GLY A 370 28.69 -4.59 40.93
C GLY A 370 27.89 -3.80 39.93
N LYS A 371 28.60 -3.23 38.97
CA LYS A 371 28.04 -2.40 37.91
C LYS A 371 28.74 -2.66 36.59
N VAL A 372 28.02 -2.40 35.51
CA VAL A 372 28.57 -2.33 34.16
C VAL A 372 28.03 -1.08 33.50
N ILE A 373 28.91 -0.18 33.06
CA ILE A 373 28.55 1.14 32.54
C ILE A 373 29.08 1.29 31.12
N PHE A 374 28.23 1.77 30.22
CA PHE A 374 28.62 2.24 28.91
C PHE A 374 28.91 3.75 28.94
N ASN A 375 30.03 4.17 28.35
CA ASN A 375 30.38 5.59 28.20
C ASN A 375 29.43 6.28 27.20
N PRO A 376 29.43 7.62 27.08
CA PRO A 376 28.31 8.36 26.50
C PRO A 376 27.87 7.84 25.13
N VAL A 377 26.56 7.64 24.99
CA VAL A 377 25.95 7.01 23.81
C VAL A 377 26.10 7.87 22.56
N ARG A 378 26.05 9.20 22.73
CA ARG A 378 26.36 10.23 21.74
C ARG A 378 26.99 11.43 22.45
N GLU A 379 27.61 12.34 21.69
CA GLU A 379 28.08 13.64 22.22
C GLU A 379 26.91 14.63 22.45
N ASN A 380 25.77 14.43 21.80
CA ASN A 380 24.59 15.25 21.96
C ASN A 380 23.67 14.72 23.08
N ALA A 381 22.84 15.61 23.62
CA ALA A 381 21.81 15.24 24.60
C ALA A 381 20.71 14.39 23.95
N ILE A 382 20.14 13.46 24.71
CA ILE A 382 19.05 12.58 24.27
C ILE A 382 17.81 12.79 25.13
N ASP A 383 16.64 12.69 24.52
CA ASP A 383 15.32 12.78 25.15
C ASP A 383 14.40 11.60 24.81
N ASN A 384 14.86 10.70 23.94
CA ASN A 384 14.23 9.45 23.59
C ASN A 384 15.26 8.32 23.55
N PHE A 385 14.85 7.09 23.86
CA PHE A 385 15.65 5.89 23.67
C PHE A 385 14.79 4.62 23.82
N THR A 386 15.31 3.51 23.29
CA THR A 386 14.81 2.16 23.56
C THR A 386 15.97 1.32 24.08
N VAL A 387 15.77 0.56 25.16
CA VAL A 387 16.75 -0.42 25.62
C VAL A 387 16.10 -1.78 25.80
N GLU A 388 16.75 -2.81 25.27
CA GLU A 388 16.43 -4.22 25.41
C GLU A 388 17.60 -4.92 26.10
N PHE A 389 17.33 -5.85 27.00
CA PHE A 389 18.37 -6.67 27.62
C PHE A 389 17.80 -7.95 28.21
N ASP A 390 18.62 -8.98 28.22
CA ASP A 390 18.35 -10.20 28.97
C ASP A 390 18.97 -10.08 30.36
N TYR A 391 18.26 -10.61 31.37
CA TYR A 391 18.71 -10.62 32.75
C TYR A 391 18.42 -11.96 33.42
N LEU A 392 19.27 -12.32 34.37
CA LEU A 392 19.05 -13.49 35.24
C LEU A 392 19.27 -13.09 36.69
N MET A 393 18.31 -13.42 37.54
CA MET A 393 18.43 -13.31 38.98
C MET A 393 18.13 -14.66 39.64
N GLY A 394 19.01 -15.12 40.53
CA GLY A 394 18.76 -16.37 41.26
C GLY A 394 19.99 -17.13 41.74
N GLY A 395 19.80 -18.38 42.14
CA GLY A 395 20.88 -19.29 42.56
C GLY A 395 21.45 -18.99 43.95
N GLY A 396 20.81 -18.10 44.73
CA GLY A 396 21.17 -17.78 46.10
C GLY A 396 20.02 -17.96 47.09
N THR A 397 19.93 -17.07 48.07
CA THR A 397 18.92 -17.06 49.14
C THR A 397 17.84 -15.99 48.95
N GLY A 398 17.81 -15.29 47.80
CA GLY A 398 16.92 -14.15 47.51
C GLY A 398 17.60 -12.79 47.74
N ALA A 399 17.19 -11.74 47.02
CA ALA A 399 17.59 -10.34 47.19
C ALA A 399 18.99 -9.89 46.67
N ASN A 400 19.22 -8.59 46.38
CA ASN A 400 18.28 -7.46 46.48
C ASN A 400 17.70 -7.00 45.12
N GLY A 401 18.07 -7.64 44.02
CA GLY A 401 17.67 -7.23 42.69
C GLY A 401 18.71 -6.37 41.98
N MET A 402 18.27 -5.73 40.90
CA MET A 402 19.13 -5.00 39.98
C MET A 402 18.43 -3.76 39.41
N SER A 403 19.20 -2.87 38.79
CA SER A 403 18.66 -1.72 38.08
C SER A 403 19.29 -1.54 36.71
N PHE A 404 18.49 -0.98 35.79
CA PHE A 404 18.95 -0.26 34.62
C PHE A 404 18.92 1.25 34.94
N VAL A 405 19.95 1.99 34.55
CA VAL A 405 20.04 3.43 34.81
C VAL A 405 20.47 4.23 33.59
N LEU A 406 19.89 5.43 33.46
CA LEU A 406 20.37 6.49 32.58
C LEU A 406 21.09 7.54 33.42
N ILE A 407 22.31 7.88 33.04
CA ILE A 407 23.26 8.69 33.80
C ILE A 407 23.63 9.92 32.98
N ASP A 408 23.62 11.10 33.59
CA ASP A 408 24.10 12.32 32.94
C ASP A 408 25.64 12.33 32.89
N ALA A 409 26.22 12.31 31.68
CA ALA A 409 27.66 12.32 31.46
C ALA A 409 28.32 13.63 31.87
N ASP A 410 27.57 14.73 31.97
CA ASP A 410 28.07 16.06 32.31
C ASP A 410 28.17 16.29 33.83
N VAL A 411 27.57 15.40 34.64
CA VAL A 411 27.66 15.48 36.10
C VAL A 411 28.95 14.81 36.61
N PRO A 412 29.87 15.55 37.24
CA PRO A 412 31.14 14.99 37.71
C PRO A 412 30.97 14.18 39.01
N GLY A 413 31.38 12.90 38.98
CA GLY A 413 31.40 12.01 40.14
C GLY A 413 31.40 10.53 39.73
N GLU A 414 31.86 9.63 40.61
CA GLU A 414 31.71 8.19 40.35
C GLU A 414 30.27 7.77 40.60
N VAL A 415 29.58 7.35 39.54
CA VAL A 415 28.22 6.84 39.62
C VAL A 415 28.26 5.37 40.02
N ASN A 416 27.50 5.01 41.04
CA ASN A 416 27.47 3.66 41.60
C ASN A 416 26.02 3.18 41.64
N PRO A 417 25.44 2.82 40.47
CA PRO A 417 24.11 2.26 40.45
C PRO A 417 24.13 0.95 41.21
N LYS A 418 23.24 0.84 42.19
CA LYS A 418 23.02 -0.37 42.98
C LYS A 418 21.69 -0.99 42.54
N ASP A 419 21.04 -1.71 43.43
CA ASP A 419 19.66 -2.20 43.30
C ASP A 419 18.63 -1.07 43.08
N HIS A 420 18.81 0.14 43.62
CA HIS A 420 17.82 1.24 43.53
C HIS A 420 18.15 2.40 42.55
N GLY A 421 19.28 2.34 41.83
CA GLY A 421 19.64 3.41 40.88
C GLY A 421 19.78 4.83 41.48
N ASP A 422 20.11 4.95 42.78
CA ASP A 422 20.06 6.20 43.56
C ASP A 422 20.61 7.45 42.82
N GLY A 423 19.76 8.48 42.73
CA GLY A 423 20.13 9.83 42.28
C GLY A 423 20.37 9.99 40.77
N GLN A 424 20.01 9.00 39.95
CA GLN A 424 20.15 9.08 38.50
C GLN A 424 18.97 9.81 37.83
N PRO A 425 19.18 10.49 36.68
CA PRO A 425 18.11 11.09 35.88
C PRO A 425 16.92 10.17 35.65
N LEU A 426 17.19 8.89 35.37
CA LEU A 426 16.19 7.85 35.27
C LEU A 426 16.76 6.51 35.77
N ALA A 427 15.97 5.76 36.52
CA ALA A 427 16.29 4.40 36.93
C ALA A 427 15.06 3.49 36.84
N LEU A 428 15.25 2.30 36.27
CA LEU A 428 14.35 1.15 36.38
C LEU A 428 14.95 0.19 37.40
N THR A 429 14.21 -0.14 38.45
CA THR A 429 14.64 -1.09 39.48
C THR A 429 13.77 -2.33 39.44
N LEU A 430 14.41 -3.50 39.35
CA LEU A 430 13.81 -4.82 39.46
C LEU A 430 14.18 -5.37 40.83
N ASP A 431 13.31 -5.16 41.82
CA ASP A 431 13.57 -5.43 43.22
C ASP A 431 12.95 -6.78 43.64
N THR A 432 13.76 -7.56 44.36
CA THR A 432 13.46 -8.91 44.85
C THR A 432 13.50 -9.02 46.38
N TYR A 433 13.79 -7.93 47.10
CA TYR A 433 13.87 -7.91 48.55
C TYR A 433 12.55 -7.52 49.21
N GLU A 434 11.95 -8.46 49.92
CA GLU A 434 10.76 -8.21 50.73
C GLU A 434 11.14 -7.63 52.10
N GLY A 435 11.12 -6.30 52.25
CA GLY A 435 11.00 -5.67 53.57
C GLY A 435 9.68 -6.09 54.21
N ASN A 436 9.63 -6.22 55.55
CA ASN A 436 8.56 -6.85 56.36
C ASN A 436 7.12 -6.26 56.24
N ALA A 437 6.79 -5.52 55.18
CA ALA A 437 5.46 -5.02 54.84
C ALA A 437 5.15 -4.92 53.33
N GLU A 438 6.06 -5.31 52.41
CA GLU A 438 6.00 -4.85 51.00
C GLU A 438 5.50 -5.85 49.94
N GLY A 439 5.42 -7.16 50.23
CA GLY A 439 4.74 -8.17 49.39
C GLY A 439 5.18 -8.28 47.92
N GLY A 440 5.98 -9.30 47.61
CA GLY A 440 6.31 -9.69 46.22
C GLY A 440 7.36 -8.83 45.52
N ASN A 441 7.85 -9.33 44.39
CA ASN A 441 8.81 -8.65 43.52
C ASN A 441 8.17 -7.43 42.86
N HIS A 442 8.93 -6.33 42.69
CA HIS A 442 8.39 -5.11 42.09
C HIS A 442 9.32 -4.49 41.06
N ALA A 443 8.70 -3.87 40.05
CA ALA A 443 9.36 -2.95 39.14
C ALA A 443 9.04 -1.53 39.61
N GLU A 444 10.04 -0.66 39.68
CA GLU A 444 9.89 0.74 40.06
C GLU A 444 10.68 1.66 39.14
N ILE A 445 10.06 2.78 38.77
CA ILE A 445 10.68 3.85 37.98
C ILE A 445 10.98 5.01 38.92
N LEU A 446 12.24 5.45 38.92
CA LEU A 446 12.68 6.63 39.65
C LEU A 446 13.19 7.69 38.67
N SER A 447 12.89 8.96 38.95
CA SER A 447 13.51 10.12 38.29
C SER A 447 14.19 11.00 39.32
N TYR A 448 15.49 11.25 39.13
CA TYR A 448 16.35 11.97 40.08
C TYR A 448 16.26 11.44 41.52
N GLY A 449 16.09 10.12 41.68
CA GLY A 449 15.93 9.45 42.97
C GLY A 449 14.53 9.56 43.61
N VAL A 450 13.56 10.15 42.92
CA VAL A 450 12.15 10.19 43.34
C VAL A 450 11.39 9.07 42.64
N SER A 451 10.74 8.20 43.41
CA SER A 451 9.86 7.15 42.87
C SER A 451 8.66 7.79 42.15
N ILE A 452 8.51 7.44 40.87
CA ILE A 452 7.42 7.87 39.98
C ILE A 452 6.27 6.88 40.06
N SER A 453 6.57 5.60 39.89
CA SER A 453 5.60 4.53 39.96
C SER A 453 6.28 3.22 40.36
N ARG A 454 5.55 2.39 41.09
CA ARG A 454 5.96 1.07 41.55
C ARG A 454 4.82 0.09 41.32
N VAL A 455 5.11 -1.00 40.63
CA VAL A 455 4.14 -2.06 40.29
C VAL A 455 4.69 -3.41 40.75
N GLN A 456 3.85 -4.20 41.42
CA GLN A 456 4.17 -5.57 41.75
C GLN A 456 4.17 -6.42 40.47
N VAL A 457 5.26 -7.12 40.20
CA VAL A 457 5.39 -7.99 39.02
C VAL A 457 4.70 -9.33 39.29
N ALA A 458 3.95 -9.83 38.31
CA ALA A 458 3.13 -11.02 38.44
C ALA A 458 3.96 -12.32 38.56
N HIS A 459 5.08 -12.41 37.84
CA HIS A 459 6.00 -13.53 37.88
C HIS A 459 7.18 -13.29 38.84
N LYS A 460 7.90 -14.37 39.15
CA LYS A 460 9.05 -14.31 40.05
C LYS A 460 10.29 -13.83 39.30
N LEU A 461 10.76 -12.61 39.62
CA LEU A 461 11.94 -12.01 39.00
C LEU A 461 13.23 -12.78 39.30
N ASP A 462 13.35 -13.45 40.45
CA ASP A 462 14.51 -14.29 40.81
C ASP A 462 14.25 -15.80 40.69
N ASN A 463 13.75 -16.21 39.52
CA ASN A 463 13.46 -17.62 39.19
C ASN A 463 14.69 -18.45 38.79
N ASN A 464 15.88 -17.85 38.71
CA ASN A 464 17.12 -18.46 38.21
C ASN A 464 17.08 -18.85 36.71
N GLU A 465 16.19 -18.25 35.94
CA GLU A 465 16.12 -18.36 34.49
C GLU A 465 16.42 -17.01 33.82
N TRP A 466 16.83 -17.05 32.56
CA TRP A 466 16.98 -15.86 31.74
C TRP A 466 15.61 -15.27 31.40
N GLN A 467 15.48 -13.97 31.60
CA GLN A 467 14.27 -13.17 31.37
C GLN A 467 14.63 -11.98 30.47
N HIS A 468 13.64 -11.42 29.79
CA HIS A 468 13.84 -10.30 28.86
C HIS A 468 13.15 -9.02 29.36
N ALA A 469 13.77 -7.88 29.15
CA ALA A 469 13.20 -6.57 29.43
C ALA A 469 13.33 -5.64 28.21
N LEU A 470 12.23 -4.98 27.86
CA LEU A 470 12.16 -3.90 26.88
C LEU A 470 11.69 -2.62 27.57
N VAL A 471 12.47 -1.55 27.42
CA VAL A 471 12.17 -0.22 27.95
C VAL A 471 12.14 0.77 26.80
N ILE A 472 11.04 1.50 26.65
CA ILE A 472 10.88 2.55 25.65
C ILE A 472 10.68 3.86 26.39
N PHE A 473 11.44 4.89 26.01
CA PHE A 473 11.28 6.25 26.51
C PHE A 473 11.12 7.20 25.33
N GLU A 474 9.94 7.79 25.19
CA GLU A 474 9.58 8.69 24.10
C GLU A 474 8.57 9.72 24.61
N ASP A 475 8.64 10.95 24.09
CA ASP A 475 7.74 12.05 24.48
C ASP A 475 7.57 12.26 25.99
N GLY A 476 8.64 12.01 26.76
CA GLY A 476 8.64 12.12 28.23
C GLY A 476 7.84 11.05 28.96
N LYS A 477 7.48 9.95 28.27
CA LYS A 477 6.78 8.79 28.81
C LYS A 477 7.65 7.54 28.74
N LEU A 478 7.43 6.60 29.66
CA LEU A 478 8.15 5.35 29.76
C LEU A 478 7.22 4.15 29.66
N THR A 479 7.54 3.23 28.76
CA THR A 479 6.90 1.91 28.65
C THR A 479 7.91 0.83 29.07
N LEU A 480 7.45 -0.13 29.88
CA LEU A 480 8.23 -1.30 30.32
C LEU A 480 7.46 -2.58 30.01
N VAL A 481 8.10 -3.48 29.29
CA VAL A 481 7.64 -4.85 29.05
C VAL A 481 8.64 -5.82 29.66
N LEU A 482 8.14 -6.80 30.41
CA LEU A 482 8.94 -7.90 30.97
C LEU A 482 8.44 -9.24 30.44
N ASP A 483 9.36 -10.13 30.08
CA ASP A 483 9.13 -11.53 29.73
C ASP A 483 9.62 -12.43 30.87
N ASP A 484 8.87 -13.47 31.20
CA ASP A 484 9.16 -14.40 32.30
C ASP A 484 10.20 -15.49 31.97
N GLY A 485 10.75 -15.48 30.75
CA GLY A 485 11.71 -16.47 30.26
C GLY A 485 11.07 -17.62 29.49
N PHE A 486 9.72 -17.63 29.39
CA PHE A 486 8.94 -18.60 28.64
C PHE A 486 8.14 -17.94 27.50
N LEU A 487 8.54 -16.75 27.06
CA LEU A 487 7.92 -15.97 25.98
C LEU A 487 6.54 -15.37 26.33
N ASN A 488 6.26 -15.18 27.63
CA ASN A 488 5.04 -14.52 28.10
C ASN A 488 5.32 -13.04 28.44
N ALA A 489 5.38 -12.20 27.42
CA ALA A 489 5.57 -10.76 27.59
C ALA A 489 4.37 -10.10 28.31
N THR A 490 4.67 -9.31 29.34
CA THR A 490 3.69 -8.52 30.10
C THR A 490 4.12 -7.07 30.14
N THR A 491 3.24 -6.16 29.69
CA THR A 491 3.43 -4.71 29.88
C THR A 491 3.21 -4.35 31.34
N VAL A 492 4.27 -3.88 32.01
CA VAL A 492 4.27 -3.48 33.43
C VAL A 492 3.96 -2.00 33.59
N PHE A 493 4.55 -1.17 32.73
CA PHE A 493 4.23 0.25 32.60
C PHE A 493 3.86 0.50 31.15
N ASP A 494 2.74 1.18 30.94
CA ASP A 494 2.25 1.58 29.64
C ASP A 494 2.20 3.11 29.64
N ASP A 495 3.05 3.74 28.84
CA ASP A 495 3.04 5.18 28.61
C ASP A 495 3.15 6.04 29.89
N LEU A 496 3.95 5.58 30.88
CA LEU A 496 4.07 6.21 32.19
C LEU A 496 4.76 7.58 32.09
N PRO A 497 4.11 8.70 32.44
CA PRO A 497 4.74 10.01 32.39
C PRO A 497 5.91 10.13 33.38
N VAL A 498 7.06 10.63 32.92
CA VAL A 498 8.25 10.92 33.75
C VAL A 498 8.44 12.45 33.82
N PRO A 499 7.72 13.14 34.72
CA PRO A 499 7.72 14.59 34.75
C PRO A 499 9.08 15.17 35.16
N GLY A 500 9.56 16.15 34.40
CA GLY A 500 10.78 16.90 34.72
C GLY A 500 12.07 16.26 34.19
N PHE A 501 12.00 15.20 33.39
CA PHE A 501 13.16 14.75 32.61
C PHE A 501 13.61 15.87 31.65
N SER A 502 14.91 16.12 31.60
CA SER A 502 15.53 17.09 30.68
C SER A 502 16.54 16.33 29.82
N PRO A 503 16.68 16.66 28.52
CA PRO A 503 17.62 15.97 27.65
C PRO A 503 19.04 16.03 28.23
N ILE A 504 19.72 14.87 28.30
CA ILE A 504 21.07 14.75 28.86
C ILE A 504 22.01 14.05 27.90
N ARG A 505 23.30 14.38 27.95
CA ARG A 505 24.33 13.56 27.30
C ARG A 505 24.45 12.25 28.07
N ALA A 506 23.76 11.22 27.62
CA ALA A 506 23.54 10.04 28.45
C ALA A 506 24.71 9.04 28.42
N LYS A 507 25.06 8.51 29.58
CA LYS A 507 25.62 7.16 29.77
C LYS A 507 24.48 6.24 30.20
N TYR A 508 24.63 4.93 30.02
CA TYR A 508 23.71 3.96 30.61
C TYR A 508 24.45 2.78 31.21
N GLY A 509 23.74 1.98 31.99
CA GLY A 509 24.30 0.73 32.49
C GLY A 509 23.42 0.05 33.50
N PHE A 510 24.01 -0.97 34.12
CA PHE A 510 23.32 -1.83 35.07
C PHE A 510 24.05 -1.86 36.41
N GLY A 511 23.29 -2.00 37.48
CA GLY A 511 23.80 -2.12 38.85
C GLY A 511 23.06 -3.19 39.64
N ALA A 512 23.76 -3.91 40.51
CA ALA A 512 23.14 -4.90 41.39
C ALA A 512 23.88 -5.01 42.73
N ARG A 513 23.16 -5.46 43.76
CA ARG A 513 23.71 -5.58 45.13
C ARG A 513 23.16 -6.81 45.85
N THR A 514 23.99 -7.38 46.73
CA THR A 514 23.56 -8.35 47.74
C THR A 514 23.81 -7.84 49.16
N GLY A 515 22.92 -8.21 50.07
CA GLY A 515 22.99 -7.88 51.49
C GLY A 515 23.36 -9.10 52.33
N ALA A 516 22.52 -9.39 53.33
CA ALA A 516 22.56 -10.65 54.07
C ALA A 516 21.98 -11.81 53.25
N ALA A 517 20.95 -11.51 52.46
CA ALA A 517 20.42 -12.41 51.44
C ALA A 517 21.12 -12.12 50.09
N THR A 518 21.17 -13.11 49.21
CA THR A 518 22.09 -13.18 48.07
C THR A 518 21.40 -13.74 46.84
N ASN A 519 21.75 -13.24 45.66
CA ASN A 519 21.45 -13.85 44.37
C ASN A 519 22.61 -13.55 43.40
N ASN A 520 22.74 -14.38 42.37
CA ASN A 520 23.45 -13.98 41.17
C ASN A 520 22.60 -12.94 40.43
N HIS A 521 23.24 -11.92 39.87
CA HIS A 521 22.60 -10.96 38.97
C HIS A 521 23.45 -10.90 37.71
N LEU A 522 22.90 -11.33 36.58
CA LEU A 522 23.57 -11.38 35.28
C LEU A 522 22.80 -10.53 34.27
N VAL A 523 23.52 -9.99 33.30
CA VAL A 523 23.00 -9.23 32.16
C VAL A 523 23.64 -9.76 30.90
N ASP A 524 22.83 -9.89 29.84
CA ASP A 524 23.26 -10.31 28.52
C ASP A 524 22.41 -9.65 27.41
N ASN A 525 22.83 -9.80 26.14
CA ASN A 525 22.10 -9.34 24.95
C ASN A 525 21.60 -7.89 25.06
N VAL A 526 22.46 -6.99 25.53
CA VAL A 526 22.09 -5.59 25.74
C VAL A 526 22.03 -4.87 24.41
N ARG A 527 20.90 -4.22 24.13
CA ARG A 527 20.70 -3.37 22.98
C ARG A 527 20.14 -2.01 23.39
N PHE A 528 20.83 -0.92 23.08
CA PHE A 528 20.42 0.46 23.37
C PHE A 528 20.32 1.26 22.07
N ARG A 529 19.12 1.73 21.74
CA ARG A 529 18.78 2.53 20.56
C ARG A 529 18.38 3.93 21.00
N ILE A 530 18.73 4.93 20.19
CA ILE A 530 18.23 6.31 20.30
C ILE A 530 17.59 6.58 18.94
N ALA A 531 16.41 7.20 18.89
CA ALA A 531 15.88 7.66 17.61
C ALA A 531 16.92 8.61 16.97
N GLN A 532 17.30 8.35 15.72
CA GLN A 532 18.22 9.22 15.01
C GLN A 532 17.51 10.57 14.77
N PRO A 533 18.18 11.72 15.00
CA PRO A 533 17.57 13.05 14.79
C PRO A 533 17.27 13.39 13.33
N ASN A 534 17.79 12.60 12.37
CA ASN A 534 17.60 12.75 10.93
C ASN A 534 17.22 11.37 10.34
N ASN A 535 16.05 10.85 10.70
CA ASN A 535 15.50 9.60 10.15
C ASN A 535 14.00 9.81 10.01
N CYS A 536 13.64 10.65 9.04
CA CYS A 536 12.31 11.19 8.87
C CYS A 536 11.27 10.12 8.47
N ASN A 537 11.68 9.04 7.80
CA ASN A 537 10.82 7.90 7.46
C ASN A 537 10.85 6.77 8.50
N GLY A 538 11.71 6.90 9.53
CA GLY A 538 11.81 5.96 10.64
C GLY A 538 12.45 4.60 10.28
N ASN A 539 13.03 4.44 9.09
CA ASN A 539 13.53 3.15 8.59
C ASN A 539 14.89 2.73 9.18
N GLY A 540 15.57 3.64 9.87
CA GLY A 540 16.85 3.38 10.57
C GLY A 540 18.10 3.83 9.82
N ILE A 541 17.94 4.30 8.57
CA ILE A 541 18.97 4.94 7.75
C ILE A 541 18.96 6.45 8.04
N PRO A 542 20.11 7.11 8.23
CA PRO A 542 20.15 8.56 8.33
C PRO A 542 19.71 9.22 7.02
N ASP A 543 18.93 10.29 7.10
CA ASP A 543 18.43 11.07 5.95
C ASP A 543 19.55 11.41 4.93
N GLU A 544 20.75 11.78 5.42
CA GLU A 544 21.92 12.08 4.58
C GLU A 544 22.48 10.90 3.76
N CYS A 545 22.00 9.69 4.04
CA CYS A 545 22.36 8.44 3.37
C CYS A 545 21.21 7.88 2.53
N GLU A 546 20.06 8.56 2.51
CA GLU A 546 18.92 8.21 1.68
C GLU A 546 19.01 8.88 0.31
N SER A 547 18.25 8.40 -0.67
CA SER A 547 18.21 9.08 -1.96
C SER A 547 17.57 10.46 -1.78
N ASP A 548 18.25 11.47 -2.30
CA ASP A 548 17.83 12.86 -2.33
C ASP A 548 18.01 13.28 -3.78
N VAL A 549 16.96 13.06 -4.58
CA VAL A 549 17.00 13.18 -6.04
C VAL A 549 17.22 14.62 -6.48
N ASP A 550 16.77 15.60 -5.70
CA ASP A 550 16.87 17.01 -6.03
C ASP A 550 17.98 17.77 -5.28
N GLY A 551 18.59 17.13 -4.29
CA GLY A 551 19.77 17.56 -3.57
C GLY A 551 19.50 18.55 -2.43
N ASP A 552 18.26 18.69 -1.96
CA ASP A 552 17.86 19.70 -0.96
C ASP A 552 18.12 19.33 0.49
N LEU A 553 18.72 18.15 0.68
CA LEU A 553 19.11 17.57 1.95
C LEU A 553 17.91 17.01 2.74
N ILE A 554 16.76 16.81 2.09
CA ILE A 554 15.63 16.01 2.57
C ILE A 554 15.55 14.73 1.71
N PRO A 555 15.48 13.53 2.31
CA PRO A 555 15.34 12.28 1.58
C PRO A 555 14.05 12.18 0.78
N ASP A 556 14.07 11.54 -0.39
CA ASP A 556 12.91 11.28 -1.25
C ASP A 556 11.72 10.66 -0.48
N ASP A 557 11.98 9.81 0.52
CA ASP A 557 10.96 9.13 1.33
C ASP A 557 10.28 10.06 2.36
N CYS A 558 10.82 11.26 2.54
CA CYS A 558 10.40 12.28 3.49
C CYS A 558 10.19 13.65 2.86
N ASP A 559 10.60 13.78 1.62
CA ASP A 559 10.51 14.94 0.78
C ASP A 559 9.08 15.03 0.24
N PHE A 560 8.43 16.17 0.45
CA PHE A 560 7.09 16.41 -0.08
C PHE A 560 7.14 16.57 -1.60
N CYS A 561 8.27 17.00 -2.12
CA CYS A 561 8.59 17.19 -3.52
C CYS A 561 9.89 16.47 -3.93
N PRO A 562 9.93 15.12 -3.98
CA PRO A 562 11.15 14.29 -4.20
C PRO A 562 11.95 14.52 -5.49
N ASN A 563 11.57 15.50 -6.31
CA ASN A 563 12.25 15.85 -7.55
C ASN A 563 12.51 17.37 -7.65
N PHE A 564 12.20 18.15 -6.62
CA PHE A 564 12.28 19.60 -6.59
C PHE A 564 12.65 20.15 -5.22
N HIS A 565 13.81 20.81 -5.17
CA HIS A 565 14.52 21.34 -3.99
C HIS A 565 13.79 22.39 -3.12
N ASN A 566 12.47 22.52 -3.21
CA ASN A 566 11.71 23.65 -2.67
C ASN A 566 10.42 23.20 -1.99
N ASP A 567 10.58 22.70 -0.77
CA ASP A 567 9.51 22.17 0.10
C ASP A 567 8.75 23.20 0.96
N GLY A 568 9.26 24.42 1.04
CA GLY A 568 8.79 25.42 2.02
C GLY A 568 7.66 26.34 1.55
N PRO A 569 7.68 26.85 0.31
CA PRO A 569 6.62 27.71 -0.21
C PRO A 569 5.41 26.88 -0.65
N ASP A 570 4.25 27.22 -0.14
CA ASP A 570 2.93 26.75 -0.60
C ASP A 570 2.11 28.04 -0.76
N ALA A 571 2.15 28.61 -1.96
CA ALA A 571 1.66 29.97 -2.19
C ALA A 571 0.14 30.07 -2.22
N ASP A 572 -0.56 28.97 -2.52
CA ASP A 572 -2.02 28.92 -2.59
C ASP A 572 -2.69 28.19 -1.41
N GLY A 573 -1.91 27.54 -0.55
CA GLY A 573 -2.34 26.90 0.69
C GLY A 573 -3.00 25.55 0.47
N ASP A 574 -2.70 24.86 -0.63
CA ASP A 574 -3.28 23.57 -1.00
C ASP A 574 -2.53 22.36 -0.41
N THR A 575 -1.53 22.61 0.43
CA THR A 575 -0.68 21.62 1.12
C THR A 575 0.33 20.89 0.24
N ILE A 576 0.41 21.20 -1.05
CA ILE A 576 1.48 20.76 -1.94
C ILE A 576 2.48 21.92 -2.08
N PRO A 577 3.77 21.74 -1.75
CA PRO A 577 4.73 22.82 -1.95
C PRO A 577 4.91 23.19 -3.43
N ASP A 578 5.14 24.48 -3.69
CA ASP A 578 5.32 25.10 -5.01
C ASP A 578 6.34 24.36 -5.90
N GLY A 579 7.29 23.63 -5.30
CA GLY A 579 8.29 22.83 -6.00
C GLY A 579 7.69 21.69 -6.81
N CYS A 580 6.73 20.94 -6.23
CA CYS A 580 6.05 19.80 -6.86
C CYS A 580 4.58 20.09 -7.18
N ASP A 581 4.12 21.31 -6.94
CA ASP A 581 2.84 21.79 -7.40
C ASP A 581 2.88 22.11 -8.91
N THR A 582 1.99 21.47 -9.68
CA THR A 582 1.83 21.79 -11.10
C THR A 582 1.18 23.16 -11.30
N CYS A 583 0.40 23.60 -10.31
CA CYS A 583 -0.30 24.87 -10.24
C CYS A 583 0.17 25.75 -9.04
N PRO A 584 1.43 26.22 -8.93
CA PRO A 584 1.97 26.89 -7.71
C PRO A 584 1.29 28.18 -7.21
N ASN A 585 0.17 28.62 -7.81
CA ASN A 585 -0.57 29.81 -7.39
C ASN A 585 -2.09 29.56 -7.42
N SER A 586 -2.53 28.32 -7.56
CA SER A 586 -3.93 27.90 -7.64
C SER A 586 -4.03 26.43 -7.21
N PRO A 587 -4.94 26.05 -6.30
CA PRO A 587 -4.98 24.69 -5.78
C PRO A 587 -4.91 23.63 -6.87
N ASN A 588 -3.98 22.70 -6.75
CA ASN A 588 -3.52 21.77 -7.76
C ASN A 588 -4.63 20.79 -8.17
N ILE A 589 -4.76 19.66 -7.47
CA ILE A 589 -5.75 18.62 -7.76
C ILE A 589 -6.37 18.20 -6.45
N ARG A 590 -7.67 18.41 -6.28
CA ARG A 590 -8.36 18.14 -5.01
C ARG A 590 -9.49 17.16 -5.20
N ASN A 591 -9.52 16.09 -4.41
CA ASN A 591 -10.75 15.33 -4.24
C ASN A 591 -11.61 16.00 -3.15
N ARG A 592 -12.75 16.55 -3.56
CA ARG A 592 -13.64 17.30 -2.67
C ARG A 592 -14.25 16.44 -1.56
N ALA A 593 -14.39 15.13 -1.75
CA ALA A 593 -15.05 14.25 -0.80
C ALA A 593 -14.24 14.05 0.49
N ASN A 594 -12.91 13.95 0.36
CA ASN A 594 -11.98 13.72 1.46
C ASN A 594 -11.05 14.92 1.75
N ASP A 595 -11.19 16.02 1.01
CA ASP A 595 -10.38 17.23 1.15
C ASP A 595 -8.87 16.94 1.00
N THR A 596 -8.53 16.00 0.11
CA THR A 596 -7.16 15.55 -0.12
C THR A 596 -6.66 16.10 -1.46
N TYR A 597 -5.40 16.54 -1.47
CA TYR A 597 -4.72 17.07 -2.65
C TYR A 597 -3.76 16.03 -3.24
N TYR A 598 -3.58 16.09 -4.56
CA TYR A 598 -2.78 15.15 -5.33
C TYR A 598 -1.84 15.89 -6.28
N THR A 599 -0.67 15.31 -6.55
CA THR A 599 0.29 15.85 -7.52
C THR A 599 0.00 15.41 -8.96
N SER A 600 -0.86 14.39 -9.16
CA SER A 600 -1.30 13.94 -10.49
C SER A 600 -2.81 13.64 -10.56
N ILE A 601 -3.40 13.86 -11.75
CA ILE A 601 -4.82 13.59 -12.01
C ILE A 601 -5.07 12.09 -11.94
N LYS A 602 -4.12 11.30 -12.43
CA LYS A 602 -4.17 9.84 -12.38
C LYS A 602 -4.32 9.31 -10.95
N ASP A 603 -3.54 9.82 -10.00
CA ASP A 603 -3.62 9.36 -8.61
C ASP A 603 -4.94 9.76 -7.97
N ALA A 604 -5.41 10.99 -8.24
CA ALA A 604 -6.72 11.44 -7.81
C ALA A 604 -7.86 10.54 -8.34
N ILE A 605 -7.79 10.11 -9.60
CA ILE A 605 -8.76 9.18 -10.20
C ILE A 605 -8.68 7.79 -9.57
N ASN A 606 -7.47 7.28 -9.32
CA ASN A 606 -7.26 5.95 -8.75
C ASN A 606 -7.89 5.83 -7.36
N GLU A 607 -7.73 6.86 -6.53
CA GLU A 607 -8.28 6.93 -5.16
C GLU A 607 -9.75 7.35 -5.12
N ALA A 608 -10.28 7.96 -6.20
CA ALA A 608 -11.67 8.41 -6.22
C ALA A 608 -12.68 7.25 -6.13
N GLU A 609 -13.73 7.47 -5.34
CA GLU A 609 -14.92 6.64 -5.28
C GLU A 609 -16.04 7.18 -6.18
N SER A 610 -17.01 6.32 -6.49
CA SER A 610 -18.16 6.69 -7.32
C SER A 610 -18.95 7.87 -6.73
N GLY A 611 -19.12 8.91 -7.54
CA GLY A 611 -19.78 10.16 -7.14
C GLY A 611 -18.84 11.27 -6.66
N ASP A 612 -17.54 11.02 -6.55
CA ASP A 612 -16.56 12.02 -6.16
C ASP A 612 -16.44 13.17 -7.18
N VAL A 613 -15.95 14.32 -6.69
CA VAL A 613 -15.65 15.49 -7.51
C VAL A 613 -14.16 15.80 -7.36
N ILE A 614 -13.42 15.64 -8.45
CA ILE A 614 -12.01 15.99 -8.58
C ILE A 614 -11.92 17.39 -9.19
N GLU A 615 -11.49 18.36 -8.40
CA GLU A 615 -11.27 19.75 -8.79
C GLU A 615 -9.83 19.92 -9.31
N LEU A 616 -9.67 20.55 -10.47
CA LEU A 616 -8.37 20.81 -11.10
C LEU A 616 -8.11 22.31 -11.16
N GLY A 617 -6.91 22.72 -10.76
CA GLY A 617 -6.44 24.11 -10.71
C GLY A 617 -6.22 24.78 -12.06
N GLU A 618 -5.79 26.03 -12.00
CA GLU A 618 -5.48 26.89 -13.15
C GLU A 618 -4.06 26.68 -13.69
N CYS A 619 -3.77 25.50 -14.25
CA CYS A 619 -2.48 25.23 -14.87
C CYS A 619 -2.53 24.19 -16.01
N VAL A 620 -1.34 23.86 -16.53
CA VAL A 620 -1.13 22.87 -17.59
C VAL A 620 -0.62 21.57 -16.98
N PHE A 621 -1.47 20.56 -16.93
CA PHE A 621 -1.18 19.19 -16.50
C PHE A 621 -0.66 18.37 -17.67
N PHE A 622 0.60 17.92 -17.58
CA PHE A 622 1.20 17.08 -18.63
C PHE A 622 0.96 15.59 -18.34
N GLU A 623 -0.22 15.10 -18.70
CA GLU A 623 -0.66 13.73 -18.43
C GLU A 623 -1.32 13.06 -19.63
N SER A 624 -1.26 11.72 -19.68
CA SER A 624 -1.98 10.89 -20.64
C SER A 624 -2.30 9.52 -20.03
N GLY A 625 -3.24 8.79 -20.65
CA GLY A 625 -3.67 7.48 -20.19
C GLY A 625 -4.54 7.54 -18.94
N LEU A 626 -5.36 8.58 -18.80
CA LEU A 626 -6.31 8.73 -17.70
C LEU A 626 -7.52 7.83 -17.95
N GLU A 627 -7.71 6.85 -17.06
CA GLU A 627 -8.73 5.81 -17.18
C GLU A 627 -9.87 6.03 -16.18
N LEU A 628 -11.09 6.32 -16.67
CA LEU A 628 -12.26 6.49 -15.78
C LEU A 628 -13.02 5.18 -15.56
N ASN A 629 -13.11 4.27 -16.52
CA ASN A 629 -13.46 2.84 -16.33
C ASN A 629 -14.32 2.44 -15.08
N ASP A 630 -15.60 2.82 -15.04
CA ASP A 630 -16.59 2.63 -13.93
C ASP A 630 -16.39 3.50 -12.67
N LYS A 631 -15.58 4.56 -12.75
CA LYS A 631 -15.37 5.50 -11.65
C LYS A 631 -16.59 6.36 -11.42
N ASN A 632 -17.35 6.76 -12.44
CA ASN A 632 -18.58 7.55 -12.29
C ASN A 632 -18.35 8.85 -11.46
N ILE A 633 -17.30 9.61 -11.79
CA ILE A 633 -16.86 10.81 -11.05
C ILE A 633 -17.11 12.10 -11.82
N THR A 634 -16.88 13.25 -11.18
CA THR A 634 -16.82 14.55 -11.86
C THR A 634 -15.38 15.06 -11.92
N LEU A 635 -14.82 15.25 -13.12
CA LEU A 635 -13.61 16.05 -13.33
C LEU A 635 -14.00 17.50 -13.61
N LEU A 636 -13.59 18.42 -12.75
CA LEU A 636 -14.01 19.82 -12.77
C LEU A 636 -12.80 20.76 -12.81
N GLY A 637 -12.54 21.37 -13.97
CA GLY A 637 -11.60 22.48 -14.08
C GLY A 637 -12.19 23.81 -13.63
N VAL A 638 -11.31 24.77 -13.34
CA VAL A 638 -11.70 26.16 -13.06
C VAL A 638 -12.30 26.79 -14.31
N SER A 639 -11.57 26.75 -15.42
CA SER A 639 -12.03 27.22 -16.73
C SER A 639 -11.34 26.48 -17.86
N GLU A 640 -12.01 26.39 -19.01
CA GLU A 640 -11.39 25.81 -20.20
C GLU A 640 -10.18 26.58 -20.74
N ASP A 641 -9.97 27.83 -20.32
CA ASP A 641 -8.85 28.67 -20.76
C ASP A 641 -7.61 28.52 -19.85
N SER A 642 -7.80 28.07 -18.61
CA SER A 642 -6.74 27.99 -17.59
C SER A 642 -6.45 26.57 -17.10
N THR A 643 -7.42 25.65 -17.14
CA THR A 643 -7.24 24.24 -16.76
C THR A 643 -7.04 23.38 -18.02
N ILE A 644 -5.80 22.93 -18.24
CA ILE A 644 -5.39 22.26 -19.47
C ILE A 644 -4.74 20.91 -19.17
N ILE A 645 -5.26 19.83 -19.75
CA ILE A 645 -4.59 18.52 -19.80
C ILE A 645 -3.92 18.39 -21.17
N ASP A 646 -2.60 18.33 -21.16
CA ASP A 646 -1.73 18.43 -22.34
C ASP A 646 -0.94 17.12 -22.54
N GLY A 647 -1.15 16.46 -23.69
CA GLY A 647 -0.42 15.24 -24.05
C GLY A 647 1.03 15.47 -24.47
N GLY A 648 1.50 16.72 -24.51
CA GLY A 648 2.88 17.09 -24.81
C GLY A 648 3.32 16.79 -26.25
N SER A 649 2.39 16.57 -27.18
CA SER A 649 2.64 16.02 -28.52
C SER A 649 3.35 14.65 -28.49
N SER A 650 3.23 13.94 -27.37
CA SER A 650 3.78 12.62 -27.18
C SER A 650 2.74 11.53 -27.47
N ALA A 651 3.23 10.31 -27.67
CA ALA A 651 2.42 9.13 -27.92
C ALA A 651 1.55 8.78 -26.69
N GLY A 652 0.22 8.91 -26.80
CA GLY A 652 -0.70 8.51 -25.73
C GLY A 652 -2.01 9.27 -25.77
N ARG A 653 -3.13 8.55 -25.63
CA ARG A 653 -4.49 9.13 -25.52
C ARG A 653 -4.68 9.80 -24.17
N LEU A 654 -5.40 10.92 -24.09
CA LEU A 654 -5.63 11.60 -22.81
C LEU A 654 -6.62 10.84 -21.91
N LEU A 655 -7.85 10.63 -22.39
CA LEU A 655 -8.93 10.02 -21.62
C LEU A 655 -9.44 8.73 -22.26
N ASP A 656 -9.58 7.68 -21.46
CA ASP A 656 -10.23 6.43 -21.81
C ASP A 656 -11.38 6.13 -20.84
N ILE A 657 -12.60 6.04 -21.37
CA ILE A 657 -13.83 5.87 -20.59
C ILE A 657 -14.52 4.59 -21.03
N LYS A 658 -14.64 3.62 -20.12
CA LYS A 658 -15.21 2.30 -20.39
C LYS A 658 -16.07 1.81 -19.23
N ASN A 659 -16.65 0.63 -19.41
CA ASN A 659 -17.33 -0.17 -18.38
C ASN A 659 -18.49 0.58 -17.71
N GLU A 660 -19.51 0.96 -18.51
CA GLU A 660 -20.74 1.58 -18.01
C GLU A 660 -20.54 2.93 -17.29
N ASP A 661 -19.38 3.58 -17.47
CA ASP A 661 -19.00 4.80 -16.76
C ASP A 661 -19.88 6.00 -17.14
N THR A 662 -20.31 6.75 -16.13
CA THR A 662 -21.22 7.90 -16.24
C THR A 662 -20.56 9.24 -15.88
N SER A 663 -19.23 9.29 -15.91
CA SER A 663 -18.46 10.44 -15.42
C SER A 663 -18.80 11.74 -16.17
N THR A 664 -18.68 12.86 -15.46
CA THR A 664 -18.91 14.20 -15.99
C THR A 664 -17.60 14.98 -16.05
N ILE A 665 -17.24 15.51 -17.22
CA ILE A 665 -16.03 16.30 -17.43
C ILE A 665 -16.44 17.74 -17.74
N ARG A 666 -15.88 18.73 -17.03
CA ARG A 666 -16.32 20.13 -17.13
C ARG A 666 -15.15 21.11 -17.13
N ASN A 667 -15.25 22.15 -17.96
CA ASN A 667 -14.35 23.31 -17.95
C ASN A 667 -12.86 22.95 -18.13
N ILE A 668 -12.54 22.01 -19.02
CA ILE A 668 -11.18 21.50 -19.21
C ILE A 668 -10.81 21.55 -20.71
N THR A 669 -9.59 21.95 -21.01
CA THR A 669 -8.98 21.76 -22.34
C THR A 669 -8.19 20.46 -22.40
N LEU A 670 -8.45 19.64 -23.42
CA LEU A 670 -7.78 18.40 -23.76
C LEU A 670 -6.99 18.62 -25.07
N ARG A 671 -5.66 18.65 -25.01
CA ARG A 671 -4.86 19.07 -26.17
C ARG A 671 -3.57 18.29 -26.42
N ASN A 672 -3.05 18.47 -27.64
CA ASN A 672 -1.72 18.02 -28.07
C ASN A 672 -1.47 16.52 -27.82
N SER A 673 -2.50 15.69 -27.94
CA SER A 673 -2.35 14.25 -27.81
C SER A 673 -2.19 13.59 -29.18
N VAL A 674 -1.37 12.53 -29.23
CA VAL A 674 -1.16 11.71 -30.43
C VAL A 674 -1.58 10.26 -30.15
N ALA A 675 -2.54 9.74 -30.90
CA ALA A 675 -3.01 8.37 -30.72
C ALA A 675 -1.91 7.33 -31.07
N THR A 676 -1.67 6.35 -30.19
CA THR A 676 -0.81 5.18 -30.48
C THR A 676 -1.57 3.88 -30.41
N GLY A 677 -2.04 3.39 -31.54
CA GLY A 677 -2.70 2.09 -31.63
C GLY A 677 -3.78 2.03 -32.69
N SER A 678 -4.29 0.82 -32.92
CA SER A 678 -5.23 0.52 -34.02
C SER A 678 -6.69 0.83 -33.71
N ASN A 679 -7.06 1.29 -32.51
CA ASN A 679 -8.44 1.66 -32.16
C ASN A 679 -8.49 2.96 -31.32
N GLY A 680 -9.16 4.01 -31.80
CA GLY A 680 -9.65 5.13 -30.98
C GLY A 680 -9.17 6.54 -31.37
N GLY A 681 -9.74 7.56 -30.70
CA GLY A 681 -9.47 9.00 -30.91
C GLY A 681 -8.32 9.49 -30.05
N ALA A 682 -7.51 10.43 -30.56
CA ALA A 682 -6.30 10.91 -29.91
C ALA A 682 -6.57 11.51 -28.53
N ALA A 683 -7.56 12.38 -28.36
CA ALA A 683 -7.89 12.89 -27.03
C ALA A 683 -8.71 11.90 -26.20
N LEU A 684 -9.73 11.29 -26.80
CA LEU A 684 -10.79 10.60 -26.08
C LEU A 684 -11.25 9.32 -26.78
N ALA A 685 -11.43 8.25 -26.00
CA ALA A 685 -12.17 7.06 -26.38
C ALA A 685 -13.26 6.75 -25.36
N VAL A 686 -14.49 6.47 -25.83
CA VAL A 686 -15.63 6.05 -25.01
C VAL A 686 -16.17 4.72 -25.52
N GLN A 687 -16.22 3.69 -24.67
CA GLN A 687 -16.57 2.32 -25.05
C GLN A 687 -17.39 1.60 -23.96
N THR A 688 -17.88 0.40 -24.28
CA THR A 688 -18.47 -0.55 -23.31
C THR A 688 -19.62 0.05 -22.50
N GLU A 689 -20.68 0.44 -23.20
CA GLU A 689 -21.97 0.90 -22.64
C GLU A 689 -21.86 2.13 -21.71
N SER A 690 -20.78 2.92 -21.85
CA SER A 690 -20.55 4.10 -21.02
C SER A 690 -21.44 5.27 -21.42
N ALA A 691 -21.76 6.15 -20.47
CA ALA A 691 -22.58 7.33 -20.69
C ALA A 691 -22.00 8.66 -20.12
N PRO A 692 -20.77 9.06 -20.49
CA PRO A 692 -20.16 10.27 -19.95
C PRO A 692 -20.77 11.56 -20.53
N THR A 693 -20.65 12.65 -19.78
CA THR A 693 -21.09 13.99 -20.20
C THR A 693 -19.94 15.00 -20.16
N PHE A 694 -19.71 15.70 -21.27
CA PHE A 694 -18.73 16.78 -21.40
C PHE A 694 -19.44 18.14 -21.44
N ARG A 695 -18.99 19.10 -20.63
CA ARG A 695 -19.57 20.45 -20.59
C ARG A 695 -18.48 21.51 -20.60
N ARG A 696 -18.51 22.42 -21.58
CA ARG A 696 -17.48 23.47 -21.71
C ARG A 696 -16.07 22.90 -21.78
N CYS A 697 -15.89 21.84 -22.55
CA CYS A 697 -14.57 21.26 -22.78
C CYS A 697 -14.04 21.65 -24.16
N ARG A 698 -12.72 21.80 -24.29
CA ARG A 698 -12.07 22.04 -25.58
C ARG A 698 -11.21 20.86 -25.96
N PHE A 699 -11.27 20.44 -27.22
CA PHE A 699 -10.43 19.43 -27.83
C PHE A 699 -9.57 20.14 -28.88
N VAL A 700 -8.29 20.35 -28.58
CA VAL A 700 -7.41 21.24 -29.34
C VAL A 700 -6.19 20.50 -29.87
N ASN A 701 -5.92 20.59 -31.17
CA ASN A 701 -4.67 20.09 -31.75
C ASN A 701 -4.35 18.63 -31.37
N ASN A 702 -5.36 17.75 -31.39
CA ASN A 702 -5.16 16.32 -31.18
C ASN A 702 -5.04 15.63 -32.54
N ASP A 703 -3.97 14.84 -32.70
CA ASP A 703 -3.54 14.29 -33.98
C ASP A 703 -3.59 12.75 -33.99
N ASN A 704 -4.03 12.20 -35.11
CA ASN A 704 -4.00 10.77 -35.38
C ASN A 704 -3.35 10.47 -36.74
N GLY A 705 -2.04 10.31 -36.73
CA GLY A 705 -1.25 9.93 -37.91
C GLY A 705 -1.29 8.43 -38.28
N SER A 706 -2.04 7.57 -37.57
CA SER A 706 -1.93 6.11 -37.69
C SER A 706 -3.25 5.36 -37.91
N SER A 707 -4.01 5.75 -38.93
CA SER A 707 -5.20 5.03 -39.44
C SER A 707 -6.47 5.06 -38.58
N ASN A 708 -6.71 6.08 -37.75
CA ASN A 708 -7.89 6.16 -36.86
C ASN A 708 -8.53 7.57 -36.80
N TYR A 709 -9.53 7.78 -35.94
CA TYR A 709 -10.24 9.05 -35.77
C TYR A 709 -9.41 10.09 -35.02
N GLY A 710 -9.58 11.38 -35.34
CA GLY A 710 -8.74 12.48 -34.84
C GLY A 710 -8.89 12.74 -33.35
N ALA A 711 -9.82 13.58 -32.88
CA ALA A 711 -9.94 13.87 -31.44
C ALA A 711 -10.70 12.81 -30.64
N VAL A 712 -11.90 12.42 -31.09
CA VAL A 712 -12.84 11.59 -30.30
C VAL A 712 -13.22 10.33 -31.05
N PHE A 713 -13.27 9.21 -30.31
CA PHE A 713 -13.85 7.95 -30.77
C PHE A 713 -14.91 7.42 -29.82
N LEU A 714 -16.04 6.99 -30.38
CA LEU A 714 -17.19 6.45 -29.66
C LEU A 714 -17.56 5.06 -30.20
N ALA A 715 -17.74 4.08 -29.30
CA ALA A 715 -18.16 2.73 -29.68
C ALA A 715 -18.82 1.95 -28.54
N GLY A 716 -19.14 0.67 -28.80
CA GLY A 716 -19.50 -0.32 -27.79
C GLY A 716 -20.82 -0.05 -27.08
N GLY A 717 -21.86 0.42 -27.78
CA GLY A 717 -23.17 0.71 -27.18
C GLY A 717 -23.22 1.97 -26.30
N SER A 718 -22.20 2.83 -26.35
CA SER A 718 -22.08 3.99 -25.46
C SER A 718 -23.01 5.15 -25.85
N THR A 719 -23.38 6.00 -24.88
CA THR A 719 -24.23 7.19 -25.12
C THR A 719 -23.58 8.46 -24.57
N THR A 720 -23.04 9.32 -25.43
CA THR A 720 -22.22 10.47 -24.97
C THR A 720 -22.88 11.82 -25.25
N ALA A 721 -22.79 12.75 -24.30
CA ALA A 721 -23.32 14.11 -24.46
C ALA A 721 -22.21 15.17 -24.37
N PHE A 722 -22.16 16.08 -25.35
CA PHE A 722 -21.24 17.22 -25.41
C PHE A 722 -22.04 18.51 -25.43
N HIS A 723 -21.90 19.33 -24.39
CA HIS A 723 -22.57 20.62 -24.28
C HIS A 723 -21.54 21.74 -24.26
N LYS A 724 -21.67 22.72 -25.17
CA LYS A 724 -20.75 23.87 -25.25
C LYS A 724 -19.28 23.48 -25.41
N CYS A 725 -19.02 22.44 -26.18
CA CYS A 725 -17.65 21.99 -26.41
C CYS A 725 -17.06 22.65 -27.67
N VAL A 726 -15.73 22.77 -27.71
CA VAL A 726 -15.01 23.31 -28.87
C VAL A 726 -14.07 22.23 -29.39
N PHE A 727 -14.14 21.92 -30.68
CA PHE A 727 -13.24 21.02 -31.37
C PHE A 727 -12.45 21.83 -32.39
N THR A 728 -11.15 22.02 -32.15
CA THR A 728 -10.34 22.85 -33.01
C THR A 728 -8.97 22.27 -33.34
N GLU A 729 -8.57 22.47 -34.59
CA GLU A 729 -7.25 22.07 -35.11
C GLU A 729 -6.91 20.59 -34.92
N ASN A 730 -7.93 19.73 -34.71
CA ASN A 730 -7.71 18.30 -34.61
C ASN A 730 -7.51 17.69 -35.99
N THR A 731 -6.61 16.72 -36.09
CA THR A 731 -6.17 16.16 -37.36
C THR A 731 -6.23 14.63 -37.39
N SER A 732 -6.49 14.07 -38.57
CA SER A 732 -6.41 12.64 -38.84
C SER A 732 -6.04 12.39 -40.30
N ASP A 733 -5.28 11.32 -40.53
CA ASP A 733 -4.89 10.93 -41.88
C ASP A 733 -5.85 9.94 -42.58
N ALA A 734 -6.75 9.27 -41.86
CA ALA A 734 -7.53 8.15 -42.41
C ALA A 734 -9.05 8.22 -42.26
N PHE A 735 -9.54 8.66 -41.10
CA PHE A 735 -10.96 8.72 -40.75
C PHE A 735 -11.31 10.10 -40.20
N ALA A 736 -12.51 10.34 -39.70
CA ALA A 736 -12.93 11.67 -39.27
C ALA A 736 -11.93 12.42 -38.37
N SER A 737 -11.64 13.70 -38.70
CA SER A 737 -10.65 14.51 -38.01
C SER A 737 -11.07 15.00 -36.62
N ALA A 738 -12.38 15.18 -36.37
CA ALA A 738 -12.88 15.62 -35.06
C ALA A 738 -13.51 14.46 -34.28
N VAL A 739 -14.55 13.84 -34.84
CA VAL A 739 -15.35 12.84 -34.12
C VAL A 739 -15.65 11.63 -35.00
N GLY A 740 -15.36 10.46 -34.46
CA GLY A 740 -15.64 9.18 -35.09
C GLY A 740 -16.50 8.25 -34.25
N MET A 741 -17.35 7.47 -34.92
CA MET A 741 -18.13 6.42 -34.30
C MET A 741 -18.12 5.15 -35.16
N ASN A 742 -17.95 3.99 -34.52
CA ASN A 742 -17.94 2.70 -35.22
C ASN A 742 -18.62 1.57 -34.44
N ASP A 743 -19.94 1.69 -34.25
CA ASP A 743 -20.77 0.66 -33.63
C ASP A 743 -22.27 0.98 -33.76
N SER A 744 -23.12 -0.03 -33.94
CA SER A 744 -24.57 0.13 -34.19
C SER A 744 -25.44 0.42 -32.98
N GLY A 745 -24.92 0.28 -31.75
CA GLY A 745 -25.64 0.62 -30.51
C GLY A 745 -25.24 1.97 -29.93
N THR A 746 -24.27 2.65 -30.53
CA THR A 746 -23.65 3.86 -29.95
C THR A 746 -24.40 5.12 -30.40
N SER A 747 -24.56 6.09 -29.50
CA SER A 747 -25.13 7.40 -29.83
C SER A 747 -24.37 8.58 -29.22
N ALA A 748 -24.42 9.74 -29.87
CA ALA A 748 -23.81 10.96 -29.36
C ALA A 748 -24.67 12.20 -29.65
N THR A 749 -24.75 13.12 -28.70
CA THR A 749 -25.42 14.42 -28.89
C THR A 749 -24.45 15.57 -28.64
N PHE A 750 -24.38 16.50 -29.59
CA PHE A 750 -23.60 17.73 -29.50
C PHE A 750 -24.55 18.91 -29.49
N VAL A 751 -24.47 19.72 -28.44
CA VAL A 751 -25.36 20.86 -28.24
C VAL A 751 -24.51 22.10 -28.07
N ASN A 752 -24.85 23.17 -28.79
CA ASN A 752 -24.22 24.47 -28.60
C ASN A 752 -22.69 24.46 -28.79
N SER A 753 -22.19 23.63 -29.69
CA SER A 753 -20.75 23.32 -29.80
C SER A 753 -20.14 23.86 -31.09
N LEU A 754 -18.85 24.17 -31.06
CA LEU A 754 -18.10 24.74 -32.18
C LEU A 754 -17.09 23.72 -32.72
N PHE A 755 -17.03 23.58 -34.04
CA PHE A 755 -16.03 22.80 -34.75
C PHE A 755 -15.31 23.72 -35.73
N HIS A 756 -14.02 24.00 -35.54
CA HIS A 756 -13.29 24.88 -36.47
C HIS A 756 -11.84 24.50 -36.72
N GLY A 757 -11.35 24.67 -37.95
CA GLY A 757 -9.94 24.46 -38.28
C GLY A 757 -9.46 23.00 -38.21
N ASN A 758 -10.36 22.03 -38.02
CA ASN A 758 -10.00 20.60 -38.02
C ASN A 758 -9.71 20.14 -39.46
N GLY A 759 -8.78 19.18 -39.62
CA GLY A 759 -8.28 18.78 -40.94
C GLY A 759 -7.43 17.50 -40.97
N GLY A 760 -6.44 17.45 -41.86
CA GLY A 760 -5.57 16.30 -42.10
C GLY A 760 -5.73 15.74 -43.52
N THR A 761 -5.23 14.53 -43.80
CA THR A 761 -5.51 13.86 -45.09
C THR A 761 -6.85 13.12 -45.11
N SER A 762 -7.56 13.12 -43.98
CA SER A 762 -8.93 12.61 -43.87
C SER A 762 -9.90 13.25 -44.87
N GLN A 763 -10.90 12.46 -45.28
CA GLN A 763 -11.99 12.98 -46.10
C GLN A 763 -13.03 13.72 -45.27
N ASN A 764 -13.20 13.47 -43.96
CA ASN A 764 -14.37 13.92 -43.21
C ASN A 764 -14.05 14.62 -41.89
N LEU A 765 -14.87 15.59 -41.49
CA LEU A 765 -14.80 16.18 -40.14
C LEU A 765 -15.41 15.24 -39.08
N VAL A 766 -16.56 14.64 -39.40
CA VAL A 766 -17.34 13.71 -38.57
C VAL A 766 -17.68 12.45 -39.37
N GLU A 767 -17.63 11.28 -38.75
CA GLU A 767 -17.95 10.00 -39.40
C GLU A 767 -18.74 9.08 -38.46
N CYS A 768 -19.90 8.60 -38.94
CA CYS A 768 -20.79 7.70 -38.23
C CYS A 768 -20.93 6.35 -38.95
N VAL A 769 -20.43 5.28 -38.32
CA VAL A 769 -20.60 3.91 -38.82
C VAL A 769 -21.53 3.13 -37.88
N GLY A 770 -22.73 2.81 -38.37
CA GLY A 770 -23.73 2.00 -37.66
C GLY A 770 -24.60 2.70 -36.60
N GLY A 771 -24.09 3.73 -35.92
CA GLY A 771 -24.75 4.38 -34.78
C GLY A 771 -25.55 5.65 -35.12
N SER A 772 -25.69 6.56 -34.14
CA SER A 772 -26.40 7.84 -34.34
C SER A 772 -25.69 9.04 -33.73
N MET A 773 -25.57 10.13 -34.48
CA MET A 773 -25.04 11.40 -33.97
C MET A 773 -26.00 12.55 -34.25
N ALA A 774 -26.33 13.32 -33.22
CA ALA A 774 -27.19 14.50 -33.32
C ALA A 774 -26.40 15.76 -32.98
N PHE A 775 -26.48 16.78 -33.84
CA PHE A 775 -25.89 18.09 -33.63
C PHE A 775 -26.98 19.14 -33.58
N VAL A 776 -27.06 19.89 -32.48
CA VAL A 776 -28.10 20.88 -32.24
C VAL A 776 -27.47 22.22 -31.87
N ASN A 777 -27.80 23.28 -32.60
CA ASN A 777 -27.22 24.61 -32.38
C ASN A 777 -25.68 24.58 -32.43
N CYS A 778 -25.08 23.90 -33.41
CA CYS A 778 -23.64 23.83 -33.57
C CYS A 778 -23.15 24.70 -34.73
N THR A 779 -21.93 25.21 -34.61
CA THR A 779 -21.26 25.97 -35.69
C THR A 779 -20.10 25.15 -36.22
N PHE A 780 -20.02 25.01 -37.54
CA PHE A 780 -18.92 24.35 -38.24
C PHE A 780 -18.27 25.37 -39.18
N ALA A 781 -17.00 25.72 -38.94
CA ALA A 781 -16.32 26.77 -39.71
C ALA A 781 -14.91 26.34 -40.11
N ASN A 782 -14.39 26.85 -41.23
CA ASN A 782 -12.99 26.68 -41.64
C ASN A 782 -12.47 25.23 -41.57
N SER A 783 -13.31 24.23 -41.86
CA SER A 783 -12.86 22.83 -41.87
C SER A 783 -12.04 22.56 -43.13
N LEU A 784 -10.87 21.94 -42.96
CA LEU A 784 -9.92 21.67 -44.06
C LEU A 784 -10.14 20.31 -44.73
N ASN A 785 -11.14 19.56 -44.28
CA ASN A 785 -11.51 18.25 -44.80
C ASN A 785 -12.22 18.34 -46.16
N GLN A 786 -12.22 17.24 -46.93
CA GLN A 786 -12.89 17.17 -48.24
C GLN A 786 -14.43 17.14 -48.13
N GLY A 787 -14.94 16.64 -47.00
CA GLY A 787 -16.33 16.46 -46.63
C GLY A 787 -16.53 16.76 -45.14
N MET A 788 -17.77 17.07 -44.76
CA MET A 788 -18.10 17.44 -43.38
C MET A 788 -18.60 16.24 -42.57
N PHE A 789 -19.50 15.45 -43.12
CA PHE A 789 -20.11 14.32 -42.44
C PHE A 789 -20.16 13.13 -43.40
N ALA A 790 -19.87 11.95 -42.90
CA ALA A 790 -20.05 10.68 -43.61
C ALA A 790 -20.87 9.69 -42.80
N GLU A 791 -21.74 8.95 -43.49
CA GLU A 791 -22.56 7.86 -42.96
C GLU A 791 -22.18 6.55 -43.65
N ALA A 792 -21.94 5.49 -42.85
CA ALA A 792 -21.69 4.16 -43.37
C ALA A 792 -22.37 3.07 -42.54
N ALA A 793 -22.61 1.91 -43.17
CA ALA A 793 -23.09 0.68 -42.54
C ALA A 793 -24.29 0.83 -41.57
N GLY A 794 -25.26 1.69 -41.91
CA GLY A 794 -26.47 1.91 -41.09
C GLY A 794 -26.37 3.06 -40.08
N GLY A 795 -25.31 3.87 -40.13
CA GLY A 795 -25.18 5.09 -39.33
C GLY A 795 -26.18 6.17 -39.72
N SER A 796 -26.41 7.11 -38.81
CA SER A 796 -27.29 8.27 -39.01
C SER A 796 -26.70 9.53 -38.37
N VAL A 797 -26.70 10.62 -39.13
CA VAL A 797 -26.31 11.94 -38.66
C VAL A 797 -27.47 12.91 -38.84
N GLU A 798 -27.91 13.49 -37.74
CA GLU A 798 -28.94 14.53 -37.73
C GLU A 798 -28.33 15.87 -37.33
N ILE A 799 -28.56 16.91 -38.12
CA ILE A 799 -28.12 18.27 -37.81
C ILE A 799 -29.34 19.20 -37.75
N THR A 800 -29.48 19.93 -36.65
CA THR A 800 -30.59 20.86 -36.44
C THR A 800 -30.09 22.20 -35.90
N ASN A 801 -30.62 23.31 -36.40
CA ASN A 801 -30.21 24.66 -35.96
C ASN A 801 -28.71 24.95 -36.16
N CYS A 802 -28.04 24.27 -37.09
CA CYS A 802 -26.60 24.37 -37.26
C CYS A 802 -26.22 25.35 -38.37
N VAL A 803 -25.01 25.91 -38.27
CA VAL A 803 -24.44 26.82 -39.28
C VAL A 803 -23.16 26.21 -39.84
N HIS A 804 -22.96 26.27 -41.16
CA HIS A 804 -21.66 25.94 -41.75
C HIS A 804 -21.27 26.72 -43.02
N ASP A 805 -19.97 26.96 -43.17
CA ASP A 805 -19.37 27.81 -44.22
C ASP A 805 -18.80 27.04 -45.43
N ALA A 806 -18.73 25.71 -45.35
CA ALA A 806 -18.13 24.89 -46.40
C ALA A 806 -18.97 24.87 -47.69
N THR A 807 -18.30 24.92 -48.84
CA THR A 807 -18.90 24.69 -50.17
C THR A 807 -19.11 23.21 -50.49
N SER A 808 -18.49 22.30 -49.72
CA SER A 808 -18.75 20.86 -49.77
C SER A 808 -20.06 20.58 -49.05
N VAL A 809 -21.06 20.24 -49.86
CA VAL A 809 -22.44 19.93 -49.47
C VAL A 809 -22.46 18.83 -48.40
N PRO A 810 -23.42 18.81 -47.46
CA PRO A 810 -23.74 17.60 -46.71
C PRO A 810 -23.90 16.44 -47.70
N GLU A 811 -23.16 15.35 -47.52
CA GLU A 811 -23.29 14.16 -48.37
C GLU A 811 -24.75 13.69 -48.39
N SER A 812 -25.18 13.07 -49.49
CA SER A 812 -26.53 12.53 -49.60
C SER A 812 -26.76 11.49 -48.49
N GLY A 813 -27.60 11.80 -47.50
CA GLY A 813 -27.88 10.90 -46.37
C GLY A 813 -28.21 11.64 -45.07
N ILE A 814 -27.59 12.81 -44.85
CA ILE A 814 -27.71 13.57 -43.60
C ILE A 814 -29.09 14.24 -43.47
N ALA A 815 -29.73 14.07 -42.31
CA ALA A 815 -30.99 14.72 -42.00
C ALA A 815 -30.75 16.12 -41.42
N ALA A 816 -30.82 17.15 -42.29
CA ALA A 816 -30.66 18.55 -41.89
C ALA A 816 -32.01 19.26 -41.75
N SER A 817 -32.21 20.00 -40.64
CA SER A 817 -33.41 20.81 -40.42
C SER A 817 -33.10 22.14 -39.73
N TYR A 818 -33.67 23.26 -40.22
CA TYR A 818 -33.39 24.59 -39.68
C TYR A 818 -31.89 24.93 -39.63
N CYS A 819 -31.11 24.51 -40.63
CA CYS A 819 -29.69 24.84 -40.72
C CYS A 819 -29.42 25.92 -41.77
N LEU A 820 -28.31 26.65 -41.64
CA LEU A 820 -27.83 27.65 -42.60
C LEU A 820 -26.59 27.15 -43.33
N PHE A 821 -26.70 26.93 -44.64
CA PHE A 821 -25.57 26.54 -45.49
C PHE A 821 -25.82 26.70 -47.00
N PRO A 822 -24.76 26.72 -47.84
CA PRO A 822 -24.89 26.80 -49.29
C PRO A 822 -25.56 25.55 -49.89
N GLY A 823 -26.58 25.75 -50.72
CA GLY A 823 -27.30 24.67 -51.40
C GLY A 823 -28.37 23.99 -50.55
N ALA A 824 -28.70 24.55 -49.39
CA ALA A 824 -29.73 24.00 -48.51
C ALA A 824 -31.12 23.94 -49.17
N THR A 825 -31.92 22.95 -48.79
CA THR A 825 -33.28 22.72 -49.29
C THR A 825 -34.25 22.42 -48.14
N GLY A 826 -35.56 22.39 -48.41
CA GLY A 826 -36.58 22.11 -47.39
C GLY A 826 -36.78 23.28 -46.43
N ASN A 827 -36.79 23.00 -45.12
CA ASN A 827 -36.91 23.98 -44.03
C ASN A 827 -35.55 24.52 -43.54
N ASN A 828 -34.52 24.40 -44.37
CA ASN A 828 -33.19 24.97 -44.14
C ASN A 828 -33.04 26.29 -44.90
N VAL A 829 -32.08 27.10 -44.49
CA VAL A 829 -31.77 28.40 -45.08
C VAL A 829 -30.59 28.27 -46.04
N ASN A 830 -30.84 28.56 -47.31
CA ASN A 830 -29.81 28.50 -48.35
C ASN A 830 -29.00 29.81 -48.37
N GLY A 831 -27.75 29.75 -47.93
CA GLY A 831 -26.85 30.89 -47.92
C GLY A 831 -25.55 30.58 -47.19
N LEU A 832 -24.55 31.44 -47.38
CA LEU A 832 -23.35 31.40 -46.54
C LEU A 832 -23.65 32.12 -45.22
N PRO A 833 -23.14 31.62 -44.08
CA PRO A 833 -23.13 32.42 -42.87
C PRO A 833 -22.16 33.60 -42.98
N GLU A 834 -22.62 34.76 -42.52
CA GLU A 834 -21.77 35.92 -42.30
C GLU A 834 -21.36 35.92 -40.83
N PHE A 835 -20.06 35.74 -40.57
CA PHE A 835 -19.49 35.78 -39.23
C PHE A 835 -18.88 37.16 -38.95
N VAL A 836 -18.82 37.57 -37.68
CA VAL A 836 -18.22 38.84 -37.26
C VAL A 836 -16.75 38.91 -37.68
N ASP A 837 -15.95 37.89 -37.32
CA ASP A 837 -14.54 37.80 -37.72
C ASP A 837 -14.04 36.34 -37.64
N ALA A 838 -14.47 35.52 -38.59
CA ALA A 838 -14.06 34.12 -38.67
C ALA A 838 -12.53 33.93 -38.83
N SER A 839 -11.81 34.96 -39.32
CA SER A 839 -10.37 34.89 -39.50
C SER A 839 -9.59 34.95 -38.19
N ASN A 840 -10.16 35.59 -37.17
CA ASN A 840 -9.61 35.71 -35.83
C ASN A 840 -10.39 34.89 -34.78
N GLY A 841 -11.24 33.95 -35.21
CA GLY A 841 -11.94 33.02 -34.34
C GLY A 841 -13.28 33.51 -33.76
N ASP A 842 -13.79 34.66 -34.20
CA ASP A 842 -15.11 35.16 -33.81
C ASP A 842 -16.18 34.67 -34.78
N PHE A 843 -16.79 33.53 -34.43
CA PHE A 843 -17.82 32.84 -35.21
C PHE A 843 -19.25 33.21 -34.79
N ARG A 844 -19.43 34.31 -34.06
CA ARG A 844 -20.77 34.90 -33.90
C ARG A 844 -21.29 35.34 -35.26
N LEU A 845 -22.59 35.22 -35.50
CA LEU A 845 -23.19 35.75 -36.72
C LEU A 845 -23.05 37.28 -36.72
N ALA A 846 -22.66 37.85 -37.87
CA ALA A 846 -22.65 39.28 -38.07
C ALA A 846 -24.07 39.80 -38.37
N GLY A 847 -24.31 41.08 -38.09
CA GLY A 847 -25.59 41.73 -38.41
C GLY A 847 -25.92 41.58 -39.89
N GLY A 848 -27.14 41.11 -40.20
CA GLY A 848 -27.59 40.81 -41.57
C GLY A 848 -27.45 39.33 -41.99
N SER A 849 -26.78 38.50 -41.19
CA SER A 849 -26.67 37.07 -41.45
C SER A 849 -28.04 36.37 -41.38
N LEU A 850 -28.29 35.43 -42.30
CA LEU A 850 -29.59 34.76 -42.46
C LEU A 850 -29.94 33.77 -41.34
N GLY A 851 -29.02 33.49 -40.43
CA GLY A 851 -29.18 32.54 -39.33
C GLY A 851 -29.71 33.16 -38.04
N ILE A 852 -29.83 34.50 -38.01
CA ILE A 852 -30.33 35.25 -36.85
C ILE A 852 -31.85 35.04 -36.73
N ASP A 853 -32.33 34.75 -35.52
CA ASP A 853 -33.74 34.49 -35.19
C ASP A 853 -34.43 33.41 -36.05
N ALA A 854 -33.64 32.47 -36.59
CA ALA A 854 -34.10 31.51 -37.60
C ALA A 854 -34.20 30.06 -37.09
N ALA A 855 -33.80 29.79 -35.85
CA ALA A 855 -33.71 28.43 -35.32
C ALA A 855 -35.05 27.86 -34.81
N ASN A 856 -35.08 26.53 -34.66
CA ASN A 856 -36.17 25.80 -34.03
C ASN A 856 -35.93 25.64 -32.52
N LEU A 857 -36.61 26.46 -31.72
CA LEU A 857 -36.51 26.46 -30.27
C LEU A 857 -36.96 25.14 -29.63
N ASN A 858 -37.95 24.45 -30.21
CA ASN A 858 -38.43 23.18 -29.65
C ASN A 858 -37.35 22.08 -29.74
N ALA A 859 -36.62 22.04 -30.86
CA ALA A 859 -35.51 21.11 -31.04
C ALA A 859 -34.35 21.43 -30.07
N TYR A 860 -34.03 22.72 -29.89
CA TYR A 860 -33.03 23.15 -28.92
C TYR A 860 -33.42 22.72 -27.49
N GLY A 861 -34.65 23.00 -27.07
CA GLY A 861 -35.19 22.59 -25.75
C GLY A 861 -35.15 21.08 -25.52
N GLY A 862 -35.52 20.29 -26.54
CA GLY A 862 -35.52 18.82 -26.47
C GLY A 862 -34.13 18.20 -26.35
N ALA A 863 -33.09 18.89 -26.80
CA ALA A 863 -31.70 18.44 -26.74
C ALA A 863 -30.98 18.78 -25.42
N GLY A 864 -31.66 19.36 -24.43
CA GLY A 864 -31.01 19.83 -23.20
C GLY A 864 -30.41 21.23 -23.35
N ALA A 865 -31.17 22.14 -23.95
CA ALA A 865 -30.87 23.57 -24.09
C ALA A 865 -30.28 24.20 -22.83
N SER A 866 -29.38 25.15 -23.03
CA SER A 866 -28.90 26.03 -21.96
C SER A 866 -29.35 27.48 -22.18
N SER A 867 -29.46 28.24 -21.10
CA SER A 867 -29.87 29.66 -21.14
C SER A 867 -28.85 30.58 -21.81
N ASN A 868 -27.63 30.11 -22.04
CA ASN A 868 -26.54 30.93 -22.56
C ASN A 868 -25.89 30.25 -23.76
N ASP A 869 -25.27 31.01 -24.64
CA ASP A 869 -24.51 30.50 -25.78
C ASP A 869 -23.13 29.96 -25.35
N LEU A 870 -22.25 29.72 -26.33
CA LEU A 870 -20.90 29.21 -26.08
C LEU A 870 -20.03 30.21 -25.31
N ASN A 871 -20.16 31.51 -25.63
CA ASN A 871 -19.49 32.63 -24.98
C ASN A 871 -20.15 33.08 -23.67
N LEU A 872 -21.06 32.27 -23.11
CA LEU A 872 -21.84 32.55 -21.90
C LEU A 872 -22.80 33.73 -22.01
N ASN A 873 -23.04 34.25 -23.21
CA ASN A 873 -24.02 35.28 -23.43
C ASN A 873 -25.45 34.72 -23.35
N PRO A 874 -26.46 35.47 -22.90
CA PRO A 874 -27.84 35.00 -22.89
C PRO A 874 -28.32 34.54 -24.28
N ARG A 875 -28.98 33.39 -24.33
CA ARG A 875 -29.76 32.93 -25.49
C ARG A 875 -31.19 33.47 -25.43
N LEU A 876 -31.87 33.40 -26.57
CA LEU A 876 -33.23 33.89 -26.78
C LEU A 876 -33.30 35.42 -26.73
N TRP A 877 -32.26 36.06 -27.24
CA TRP A 877 -32.16 37.51 -27.30
C TRP A 877 -32.82 38.01 -28.59
N ASP A 878 -33.83 38.88 -28.47
CA ASP A 878 -34.57 39.42 -29.62
C ASP A 878 -33.73 40.46 -30.38
N ASP A 879 -33.29 40.10 -31.59
CA ASP A 879 -32.49 40.96 -32.44
C ASP A 879 -33.37 41.92 -33.25
N THR A 880 -33.87 42.93 -32.53
CA THR A 880 -34.78 43.94 -33.05
C THR A 880 -34.39 44.48 -34.43
N GLY A 881 -35.27 44.27 -35.41
CA GLY A 881 -35.07 44.71 -36.80
C GLY A 881 -34.80 43.56 -37.76
N ILE A 882 -34.49 42.37 -37.24
CA ILE A 882 -34.46 41.12 -38.01
C ILE A 882 -35.87 40.49 -37.98
N THR A 883 -36.18 39.68 -39.00
CA THR A 883 -37.47 38.97 -39.08
C THR A 883 -37.32 37.59 -38.46
N ASP A 884 -38.05 37.30 -37.38
CA ASP A 884 -38.06 35.97 -36.76
C ASP A 884 -38.66 34.93 -37.70
N THR A 885 -37.80 34.08 -38.25
CA THR A 885 -38.18 32.98 -39.15
C THR A 885 -38.19 31.62 -38.46
N GLY A 886 -37.69 31.57 -37.22
CA GLY A 886 -37.66 30.40 -36.36
C GLY A 886 -39.03 29.89 -35.90
N ILE A 887 -39.03 28.70 -35.29
CA ILE A 887 -40.23 28.06 -34.74
C ILE A 887 -40.08 27.85 -33.23
N GLY A 888 -41.09 28.30 -32.47
CA GLY A 888 -41.13 28.20 -31.01
C GLY A 888 -42.52 28.44 -30.43
N ILE A 889 -42.64 28.34 -29.10
CA ILE A 889 -43.89 28.55 -28.36
C ILE A 889 -44.02 30.02 -27.95
N GLY A 890 -45.02 30.72 -28.49
CA GLY A 890 -45.34 32.10 -28.10
C GLY A 890 -44.33 33.14 -28.62
N PRO A 891 -44.04 34.22 -27.86
CA PRO A 891 -43.14 35.31 -28.24
C PRO A 891 -41.66 34.99 -27.97
N LEU A 892 -41.26 33.72 -28.05
CA LEU A 892 -39.87 33.27 -27.85
C LEU A 892 -39.41 32.54 -29.13
N ARG A 893 -39.23 33.29 -30.23
CA ARG A 893 -38.75 32.73 -31.51
C ARG A 893 -37.35 33.21 -31.89
N TYR A 894 -36.72 33.93 -30.98
CA TYR A 894 -35.49 34.68 -31.20
C TYR A 894 -34.25 33.85 -30.91
N LEU A 895 -34.21 32.62 -31.44
CA LEU A 895 -33.05 31.75 -31.27
C LEU A 895 -32.25 31.77 -32.56
N ASP A 896 -30.96 32.01 -32.42
CA ASP A 896 -30.04 31.94 -33.54
C ASP A 896 -29.65 30.52 -33.88
N MET A 897 -29.39 30.29 -35.16
CA MET A 897 -28.70 29.09 -35.61
C MET A 897 -27.23 29.17 -35.19
N GLY A 898 -26.66 28.02 -34.79
CA GLY A 898 -25.26 27.90 -34.42
C GLY A 898 -24.99 27.97 -32.91
N ALA A 899 -23.70 27.90 -32.56
CA ALA A 899 -23.20 27.79 -31.19
C ALA A 899 -23.24 29.10 -30.39
N PHE A 900 -23.43 30.22 -31.09
CA PHE A 900 -23.44 31.56 -30.53
C PHE A 900 -24.84 32.16 -30.63
N GLU A 901 -25.11 33.13 -29.77
CA GLU A 901 -26.20 34.08 -29.97
C GLU A 901 -25.57 35.39 -30.47
N PHE A 902 -26.24 36.07 -31.38
CA PHE A 902 -25.96 37.45 -31.67
C PHE A 902 -26.27 38.28 -30.42
N GLN A 903 -25.37 39.20 -30.10
CA GLN A 903 -25.41 40.03 -28.88
C GLN A 903 -25.36 41.52 -29.22
N GLY A 904 -25.54 41.83 -30.50
CA GLY A 904 -25.36 43.16 -31.02
C GLY A 904 -26.68 43.89 -31.16
N THR A 905 -26.64 45.19 -30.92
CA THR A 905 -27.47 46.11 -31.68
C THR A 905 -26.66 46.48 -32.93
N THR A 906 -27.21 46.16 -34.12
CA THR A 906 -27.13 47.02 -35.31
C THR A 906 -25.78 47.74 -35.57
N THR A 907 -24.95 47.21 -36.48
CA THR A 907 -23.75 47.90 -37.01
C THR A 907 -24.09 49.31 -37.50
N CYS A 908 -23.15 50.26 -37.43
CA CYS A 908 -23.43 51.63 -37.84
C CYS A 908 -22.85 51.94 -39.21
N GLY A 909 -23.76 52.17 -40.16
CA GLY A 909 -23.43 52.74 -41.45
C GLY A 909 -22.99 54.21 -41.30
N SER A 910 -22.38 54.75 -42.36
CA SER A 910 -21.85 56.12 -42.36
C SER A 910 -22.97 57.14 -42.13
N GLY A 911 -22.72 58.13 -41.25
CA GLY A 911 -23.63 59.26 -41.06
C GLY A 911 -24.80 59.02 -40.11
N GLY A 912 -24.71 58.02 -39.23
CA GLY A 912 -25.72 57.73 -38.20
C GLY A 912 -26.74 56.68 -38.60
N ASP A 913 -26.43 55.80 -39.55
CA ASP A 913 -27.28 54.65 -39.97
C ASP A 913 -27.10 53.51 -38.96
N PHE A 914 -27.81 53.62 -37.84
CA PHE A 914 -27.82 52.66 -36.75
C PHE A 914 -28.59 51.41 -37.20
N GLY A 915 -27.86 50.41 -37.67
CA GLY A 915 -28.43 49.23 -38.33
C GLY A 915 -27.69 48.83 -39.59
N ASN A 916 -26.93 49.77 -40.17
CA ASN A 916 -26.24 49.59 -41.44
C ASN A 916 -27.22 49.09 -42.51
N SER A 917 -28.44 49.61 -42.44
CA SER A 917 -29.55 49.31 -43.33
C SER A 917 -29.32 49.92 -44.72
N GLY A 918 -28.37 50.85 -44.83
CA GLY A 918 -28.07 51.66 -46.00
C GLY A 918 -28.85 52.97 -46.04
N THR A 919 -29.63 53.30 -45.01
CA THR A 919 -30.46 54.52 -44.91
C THR A 919 -30.44 55.09 -43.49
N VAL A 920 -30.52 56.43 -43.35
CA VAL A 920 -30.66 57.10 -42.05
C VAL A 920 -32.09 57.64 -41.93
N ASP A 921 -32.93 57.06 -41.08
CA ASP A 921 -34.35 57.35 -41.01
C ASP A 921 -34.89 57.60 -39.58
N LEU A 922 -36.22 57.57 -39.41
CA LEU A 922 -36.87 57.87 -38.13
C LEU A 922 -36.55 56.84 -37.02
N TYR A 923 -36.15 55.62 -37.38
CA TYR A 923 -35.62 54.63 -36.47
C TYR A 923 -34.29 55.10 -35.88
N ASP A 924 -33.36 55.53 -36.73
CA ASP A 924 -32.06 56.07 -36.33
C ASP A 924 -32.20 57.34 -35.49
N TYR A 925 -33.13 58.23 -35.88
CA TYR A 925 -33.36 59.48 -35.15
C TYR A 925 -33.88 59.24 -33.73
N ARG A 926 -34.73 58.22 -33.55
CA ARG A 926 -35.21 57.87 -32.21
C ARG A 926 -34.04 57.46 -31.32
N ARG A 927 -33.11 56.65 -31.84
CA ARG A 927 -31.90 56.22 -31.13
C ARG A 927 -30.93 57.37 -30.89
N PHE A 928 -30.68 58.21 -31.88
CA PHE A 928 -29.92 59.45 -31.72
C PHE A 928 -30.45 60.30 -30.56
N SER A 929 -31.78 60.47 -30.46
CA SER A 929 -32.40 61.27 -29.41
C SER A 929 -32.26 60.67 -28.00
N GLU A 930 -32.13 59.35 -27.89
CA GLU A 930 -31.89 58.64 -26.62
C GLU A 930 -30.42 58.80 -26.17
N CYS A 931 -29.51 58.91 -27.14
CA CYS A 931 -28.08 59.08 -26.91
C CYS A 931 -27.64 60.52 -26.67
N SER A 932 -28.39 61.50 -27.18
CA SER A 932 -28.09 62.93 -27.04
C SER A 932 -28.14 63.38 -25.59
N ASN A 933 -26.98 63.52 -24.95
CA ASN A 933 -26.84 63.96 -23.57
C ASN A 933 -26.17 65.34 -23.43
N GLY A 934 -25.75 65.95 -24.55
CA GLY A 934 -25.21 67.31 -24.61
C GLY A 934 -23.70 67.39 -24.35
N PRO A 935 -23.10 68.59 -24.51
CA PRO A 935 -21.65 68.75 -24.45
C PRO A 935 -21.13 68.42 -23.05
N ALA A 936 -20.12 67.55 -22.97
CA ALA A 936 -19.54 66.93 -21.77
C ALA A 936 -20.35 65.78 -21.12
N GLY A 937 -21.40 65.27 -21.77
CA GLY A 937 -22.13 64.09 -21.30
C GLY A 937 -21.38 62.77 -21.49
N GLY A 938 -20.38 62.76 -22.39
CA GLY A 938 -19.62 61.57 -22.78
C GLY A 938 -20.44 60.61 -23.65
N ILE A 939 -19.79 59.64 -24.28
CA ILE A 939 -20.48 58.61 -25.07
C ILE A 939 -21.12 57.58 -24.13
N GLY A 940 -22.45 57.46 -24.16
CA GLY A 940 -23.20 56.41 -23.46
C GLY A 940 -23.00 55.02 -24.10
N THR A 941 -23.35 53.96 -23.37
CA THR A 941 -23.33 52.58 -23.90
C THR A 941 -24.18 52.49 -25.17
N ASP A 942 -23.64 51.89 -26.24
CA ASP A 942 -24.25 51.76 -27.58
C ASP A 942 -24.56 53.08 -28.33
N CYS A 943 -24.01 54.21 -27.88
CA CYS A 943 -24.23 55.52 -28.50
C CYS A 943 -23.10 56.01 -29.40
N ALA A 944 -22.03 55.23 -29.55
CA ALA A 944 -20.85 55.61 -30.34
C ALA A 944 -21.18 55.92 -31.81
N CYS A 945 -22.27 55.36 -32.34
CA CYS A 945 -22.75 55.61 -33.70
C CYS A 945 -23.24 57.03 -33.96
N PHE A 946 -23.48 57.78 -32.89
CA PHE A 946 -24.04 59.11 -32.93
C PHE A 946 -23.04 60.17 -32.44
N ASP A 947 -21.78 59.83 -32.13
CA ASP A 947 -20.65 60.79 -32.03
C ASP A 947 -20.07 60.98 -33.44
N LEU A 948 -20.77 61.77 -34.24
CA LEU A 948 -20.53 61.94 -35.66
C LEU A 948 -19.44 62.99 -35.95
N ASP A 949 -19.14 63.88 -35.00
CA ASP A 949 -18.03 64.84 -35.11
C ASP A 949 -16.74 64.38 -34.39
N SER A 950 -16.81 63.24 -33.68
CA SER A 950 -15.71 62.53 -33.02
C SER A 950 -15.04 63.34 -31.91
N ASP A 951 -15.80 64.15 -31.19
CA ASP A 951 -15.29 64.97 -30.09
C ASP A 951 -15.52 64.35 -28.69
N GLY A 952 -16.16 63.17 -28.65
CA GLY A 952 -16.27 62.34 -27.45
C GLY A 952 -17.55 62.57 -26.64
N ASP A 953 -18.55 63.27 -27.18
CA ASP A 953 -19.91 63.32 -26.65
C ASP A 953 -20.98 63.22 -27.76
N VAL A 954 -22.27 63.20 -27.40
CA VAL A 954 -23.38 63.24 -28.36
C VAL A 954 -24.19 64.50 -28.10
N ASP A 955 -23.90 65.55 -28.88
CA ASP A 955 -24.43 66.89 -28.68
C ASP A 955 -25.12 67.48 -29.94
N ALA A 956 -25.36 68.80 -29.91
CA ALA A 956 -26.03 69.48 -31.02
C ALA A 956 -25.21 69.51 -32.32
N ARG A 957 -23.89 69.30 -32.26
CA ARG A 957 -22.98 69.19 -33.40
C ARG A 957 -23.13 67.84 -34.08
N ASP A 958 -23.25 66.77 -33.31
CA ASP A 958 -23.60 65.46 -33.86
C ASP A 958 -24.98 65.46 -34.50
N PHE A 959 -25.94 66.15 -33.89
CA PHE A 959 -27.26 66.29 -34.51
C PHE A 959 -27.19 67.01 -35.87
N ALA A 960 -26.30 67.99 -36.00
CA ALA A 960 -26.08 68.70 -37.26
C ALA A 960 -25.44 67.81 -38.33
N GLU A 961 -24.58 66.86 -37.95
CA GLU A 961 -24.03 65.85 -38.85
C GLU A 961 -25.09 64.79 -39.22
N PHE A 962 -25.86 64.32 -38.23
CA PHE A 962 -26.95 63.35 -38.40
C PHE A 962 -27.99 63.83 -39.42
N GLN A 963 -28.38 65.11 -39.34
CA GLN A 963 -29.33 65.73 -40.28
C GLN A 963 -28.86 65.74 -41.74
N LYS A 964 -27.56 65.64 -42.02
CA LYS A 964 -27.04 65.63 -43.40
C LYS A 964 -27.30 64.30 -44.09
N SER A 965 -27.40 63.22 -43.32
CA SER A 965 -27.58 61.86 -43.81
C SER A 965 -29.04 61.40 -43.72
N PHE A 966 -29.86 62.06 -42.89
CA PHE A 966 -31.27 61.72 -42.67
C PHE A 966 -32.12 61.78 -43.95
N THR A 967 -32.57 60.63 -44.44
CA THR A 967 -33.40 60.46 -45.63
C THR A 967 -34.91 60.53 -45.36
N GLY A 968 -35.33 60.41 -44.09
CA GLY A 968 -36.67 60.72 -43.61
C GLY A 968 -37.82 59.83 -44.11
N SER A 969 -37.50 58.62 -44.58
CA SER A 969 -38.46 57.62 -45.06
C SER A 969 -38.99 56.71 -43.97
#